data_AF-A0A831JJ24-F1
#
_entry.id   AF-A0A831JJ24-F1
#
_cell.length_a   1.000
_cell.length_b   1.000
_cell.length_c   1.000
_cell.angle_alpha   90.00
_cell.angle_beta   90.00
_cell.angle_gamma   90.00
#
_symmetry.space_group_name_H-M   'P 1'
#
loop_
_entity.id
_entity.type
_entity.pdbx_description
1 polymer ?
#
loop_
_entity_poly.entity_id
_entity_poly.type
_entity_poly.pdbx_seq_one_letter_code
_entity_poly.pdbx_strand_id
1 'polypeptide(L)'
;MKKNSILLFLLCSAMGAAAQNWPEVRPEARPGSRWWWLGSAVDKDNLNYNLKEYGKAGLGSLEVTPIYGVKGNKSHNIRFLSPEWMEMFRYTQEVGKTNGIDIDMNTGTGWPFGGPEVSLSQAAAKAIFECYEVKGGESVKLEIDIRDTKEEKQRDVAYLDCLMAYGADGKVVNLTRKVKDGYLQWDAPTGDWKLVALFVGRTFQKVKRAAPGGEGYVMDHFSPMAVKSYFEKFDKAFKTNKVNFPRTFFNDSYEVYGADWTPAFLKEFAARRGYRLENHFPEFISQERTELTRRLVSDYRETLGELLVENFTTAWTKWAHGHGSTTRNQAHGSPANLIDTYASVDIPECEGFGLTDFHIRRLRRDSLTRPNFSDISMLKYASSAAHIAGKPYTSSETFTWLTEHFRTSLSQCKPDMDLMFVSGVNHAFFHGTPYSPKEAAWPGWLFYATINMSPTNTIWRDAPAFFEYITRCQSFLQLGKPDNDFLVYLPVYDMWNDIPGRFVGFDIHKMDQYAPKFIKTIQTIMAGGYDVDYISDSFIKSTSCQDGMLKTSGGACYKALIVPAVKLIPVSTLKKLVALARQGATVVFVEHYPEDVPGYASLEQNRKQLFALLEQLPGEKSFQGTQTFNFGKGRIIVGSDYHEALERTGVPAEELKTRWGAQFIRRTHTEGHHYFISNLQAKDVEGWVTLNVPEKHIMCFDPMTGKRGIAKTREVEGKTQVYMQLKSGESIILQTFTRSLQGEPEWKYRKEMDYSLSLDHGWKLKFVESYPAIEGEFEIDTPSSWTEIAHPAAKINRGTALYSLELDLPELSADDWILDLGDVRESARVRINGQEAGVAWSAPFRLSIGQLLKPGKNLIEVEVTNLPANSIAEMDRQGKQWRIFEDINMAKLNYEKGTYGHWETLPSGLNGIVRLIPVKYLF
;
A
#
# COMPACT_ATOMS: atom_id res chain seq x y z
N MET A 1 -4.92 -11.65 -57.94
CA MET A 1 -5.77 -12.86 -57.96
C MET A 1 -5.25 -13.87 -56.95
N LYS A 2 -6.00 -14.05 -55.85
CA LYS A 2 -6.26 -15.28 -55.08
C LYS A 2 -5.13 -16.33 -55.00
N LYS A 3 -4.46 -16.43 -53.84
CA LYS A 3 -4.25 -17.70 -53.10
C LYS A 3 -3.51 -17.62 -51.74
N ASN A 4 -2.96 -16.46 -51.34
CA ASN A 4 -2.18 -16.38 -50.08
C ASN A 4 -2.88 -15.69 -48.88
N SER A 5 -4.14 -15.27 -49.01
CA SER A 5 -4.86 -14.57 -47.92
C SER A 5 -5.85 -15.44 -47.13
N ILE A 6 -5.95 -16.74 -47.45
CA ILE A 6 -6.92 -17.67 -46.83
C ILE A 6 -6.25 -18.54 -45.75
N LEU A 7 -4.93 -18.68 -45.74
CA LEU A 7 -4.22 -19.48 -44.72
C LEU A 7 -3.98 -18.74 -43.39
N LEU A 8 -4.08 -17.40 -43.39
CA LEU A 8 -3.94 -16.59 -42.15
C LEU A 8 -5.28 -16.39 -41.42
N PHE A 9 -6.41 -16.72 -42.04
CA PHE A 9 -7.75 -16.63 -41.45
C PHE A 9 -8.30 -17.98 -40.92
N LEU A 10 -7.56 -19.08 -41.13
CA LEU A 10 -7.93 -20.43 -40.68
C LEU A 10 -7.10 -20.95 -39.50
N LEU A 11 -6.18 -20.14 -38.96
CA LEU A 11 -5.44 -20.43 -37.72
C LEU A 11 -6.01 -19.71 -36.48
N CYS A 12 -7.14 -19.00 -36.61
CA CYS A 12 -7.83 -18.32 -35.50
C CYS A 12 -9.18 -18.96 -35.12
N SER A 13 -9.48 -20.18 -35.57
CA SER A 13 -10.79 -20.81 -35.35
C SER A 13 -10.71 -22.29 -34.97
N ALA A 14 -9.75 -22.62 -34.09
CA ALA A 14 -9.72 -23.89 -33.37
C ALA A 14 -9.19 -23.70 -31.94
N MET A 15 -9.76 -22.73 -31.20
CA MET A 15 -9.70 -22.79 -29.74
C MET A 15 -10.87 -23.66 -29.28
N GLY A 16 -10.58 -24.92 -28.97
CA GLY A 16 -11.49 -25.75 -28.19
C GLY A 16 -11.84 -25.01 -26.89
N ALA A 17 -13.14 -24.95 -26.58
CA ALA A 17 -13.68 -24.35 -25.38
C ALA A 17 -13.30 -25.16 -24.13
N ALA A 18 -12.07 -24.97 -23.62
CA ALA A 18 -11.73 -25.35 -22.25
C ALA A 18 -12.15 -24.22 -21.30
N ALA A 19 -12.67 -24.50 -20.09
CA ALA A 19 -12.76 -23.44 -19.07
C ALA A 19 -11.36 -22.83 -18.87
N GLN A 20 -11.28 -21.54 -18.59
CA GLN A 20 -9.98 -20.92 -18.36
C GLN A 20 -9.28 -21.72 -17.25
N ASN A 21 -8.07 -22.23 -17.54
CA ASN A 21 -7.15 -22.70 -16.50
C ASN A 21 -6.80 -21.50 -15.60
N TRP A 22 -5.96 -21.72 -14.57
CA TRP A 22 -5.33 -20.61 -13.86
C TRP A 22 -4.81 -19.55 -14.85
N PRO A 23 -5.00 -18.23 -14.58
CA PRO A 23 -4.48 -17.18 -15.44
C PRO A 23 -2.98 -17.37 -15.69
N GLU A 24 -2.51 -16.90 -16.85
CA GLU A 24 -1.09 -16.94 -17.18
C GLU A 24 -0.27 -16.19 -16.11
N VAL A 25 0.68 -16.89 -15.50
CA VAL A 25 1.57 -16.29 -14.50
C VAL A 25 2.70 -15.55 -15.21
N ARG A 26 2.71 -14.24 -15.06
CA ARG A 26 3.81 -13.35 -15.48
C ARG A 26 4.66 -12.97 -14.28
N PRO A 27 5.91 -12.48 -14.46
CA PRO A 27 6.74 -12.01 -13.35
C PRO A 27 6.03 -11.02 -12.42
N GLU A 28 5.21 -10.13 -12.96
CA GLU A 28 4.45 -9.13 -12.19
C GLU A 28 3.38 -9.74 -11.29
N ALA A 29 2.91 -10.96 -11.60
CA ALA A 29 1.98 -11.69 -10.76
C ALA A 29 2.68 -12.30 -9.54
N ARG A 30 4.01 -12.45 -9.53
CA ARG A 30 4.75 -12.91 -8.34
C ARG A 30 4.98 -11.76 -7.36
N PRO A 31 5.20 -12.03 -6.06
CA PRO A 31 5.59 -10.98 -5.13
C PRO A 31 6.95 -10.37 -5.48
N GLY A 32 7.06 -9.06 -5.30
CA GLY A 32 8.33 -8.34 -5.32
C GLY A 32 8.91 -8.17 -3.92
N SER A 33 10.12 -7.61 -3.84
CA SER A 33 10.68 -7.14 -2.57
C SER A 33 11.55 -5.91 -2.76
N ARG A 34 11.52 -5.01 -1.78
CA ARG A 34 12.57 -4.02 -1.62
C ARG A 34 13.87 -4.73 -1.23
N TRP A 35 14.93 -4.51 -2.01
CA TRP A 35 16.23 -5.15 -1.87
C TRP A 35 17.26 -4.15 -1.37
N TRP A 36 17.46 -4.15 -0.05
CA TRP A 36 18.34 -3.20 0.60
C TRP A 36 19.80 -3.50 0.32
N TRP A 37 20.48 -2.60 -0.39
CA TRP A 37 21.90 -2.70 -0.70
C TRP A 37 22.71 -1.90 0.32
N LEU A 38 23.12 -2.56 1.42
CA LEU A 38 23.88 -1.91 2.48
C LEU A 38 25.28 -1.53 1.99
N GLY A 39 25.59 -0.24 2.00
CA GLY A 39 26.85 0.31 1.50
C GLY A 39 27.05 0.14 0.00
N SER A 40 26.02 -0.34 -0.71
CA SER A 40 26.14 -1.01 -2.02
C SER A 40 27.31 -2.01 -2.08
N ALA A 41 27.66 -2.63 -0.96
CA ALA A 41 28.81 -3.53 -0.85
C ALA A 41 28.46 -4.93 -1.39
N VAL A 42 28.12 -4.97 -2.68
CA VAL A 42 27.72 -6.16 -3.42
C VAL A 42 28.85 -6.65 -4.33
N ASP A 43 28.86 -7.94 -4.62
CA ASP A 43 29.79 -8.57 -5.56
C ASP A 43 29.06 -9.58 -6.46
N LYS A 44 29.70 -9.99 -7.57
CA LYS A 44 29.07 -10.85 -8.57
C LYS A 44 28.71 -12.24 -8.05
N ASP A 45 29.50 -12.80 -7.14
CA ASP A 45 29.28 -14.17 -6.64
C ASP A 45 28.07 -14.20 -5.72
N ASN A 46 28.00 -13.24 -4.80
CA ASN A 46 26.90 -13.09 -3.87
C ASN A 46 25.62 -12.56 -4.53
N LEU A 47 25.71 -11.69 -5.53
CA LEU A 47 24.55 -11.32 -6.35
C LEU A 47 23.95 -12.55 -7.06
N ASN A 48 24.80 -13.40 -7.64
CA ASN A 48 24.36 -14.63 -8.29
C ASN A 48 23.74 -15.63 -7.32
N TYR A 49 24.35 -15.81 -6.15
CA TYR A 49 23.79 -16.64 -5.08
C TYR A 49 22.40 -16.14 -4.65
N ASN A 50 22.29 -14.86 -4.28
CA ASN A 50 21.04 -14.28 -3.78
C ASN A 50 19.92 -14.36 -4.83
N LEU A 51 20.17 -13.93 -6.07
CA LEU A 51 19.16 -13.96 -7.15
C LEU A 51 18.68 -15.37 -7.47
N LYS A 52 19.56 -16.38 -7.39
CA LYS A 52 19.17 -17.78 -7.55
C LYS A 52 18.25 -18.26 -6.43
N GLU A 53 18.57 -17.95 -5.18
CA GLU A 53 17.73 -18.32 -4.04
C GLU A 53 16.37 -17.62 -4.08
N TYR A 54 16.36 -16.32 -4.41
CA TYR A 54 15.14 -15.53 -4.58
C TYR A 54 14.25 -16.05 -5.72
N GLY A 55 14.84 -16.38 -6.87
CA GLY A 55 14.11 -16.87 -8.03
C GLY A 55 13.54 -18.27 -7.78
N LYS A 56 14.32 -19.14 -7.13
CA LYS A 56 13.86 -20.46 -6.67
C LYS A 56 12.70 -20.37 -5.68
N ALA A 57 12.70 -19.37 -4.81
CA ALA A 57 11.61 -19.18 -3.85
C ALA A 57 10.33 -18.64 -4.52
N GLY A 58 10.45 -17.97 -5.66
CA GLY A 58 9.30 -17.47 -6.44
C GLY A 58 9.10 -15.95 -6.38
N LEU A 59 10.13 -15.16 -6.04
CA LEU A 59 10.07 -13.71 -6.21
C LEU A 59 10.06 -13.35 -7.71
N GLY A 60 9.28 -12.32 -8.07
CA GLY A 60 9.17 -11.83 -9.45
C GLY A 60 9.91 -10.52 -9.72
N SER A 61 10.13 -9.72 -8.68
CA SER A 61 10.79 -8.43 -8.83
C SER A 61 11.64 -8.07 -7.60
N LEU A 62 12.77 -7.41 -7.83
CA LEU A 62 13.59 -6.82 -6.79
C LEU A 62 13.80 -5.35 -7.08
N GLU A 63 13.47 -4.50 -6.13
CA GLU A 63 13.81 -3.09 -6.16
C GLU A 63 15.16 -2.87 -5.48
N VAL A 64 16.19 -2.54 -6.26
CA VAL A 64 17.48 -2.15 -5.69
C VAL A 64 17.34 -0.81 -4.98
N THR A 65 17.48 -0.85 -3.65
CA THR A 65 17.42 0.35 -2.79
C THR A 65 18.73 0.50 -2.01
N PRO A 66 19.68 1.29 -2.54
CA PRO A 66 20.97 1.54 -1.90
C PRO A 66 20.81 2.33 -0.60
N ILE A 67 21.44 1.86 0.47
CA ILE A 67 21.44 2.51 1.78
C ILE A 67 22.83 2.48 2.43
N TYR A 68 22.95 3.05 3.64
CA TYR A 68 24.13 3.06 4.49
C TYR A 68 24.80 1.68 4.65
N GLY A 69 26.09 1.68 5.02
CA GLY A 69 26.93 0.49 5.08
C GLY A 69 26.81 -0.38 6.34
N VAL A 70 27.65 -1.41 6.35
CA VAL A 70 27.86 -2.32 7.48
C VAL A 70 29.19 -1.98 8.17
N LYS A 71 29.16 -1.90 9.50
CA LYS A 71 30.32 -1.64 10.35
C LYS A 71 31.40 -2.68 10.09
N GLY A 72 32.64 -2.21 9.92
CA GLY A 72 33.78 -3.08 9.60
C GLY A 72 33.87 -3.50 8.13
N ASN A 73 32.93 -3.09 7.26
CA ASN A 73 32.91 -3.46 5.85
C ASN A 73 33.15 -2.29 4.87
N LYS A 74 33.57 -1.12 5.37
CA LYS A 74 33.69 0.10 4.56
C LYS A 74 34.59 -0.03 3.33
N SER A 75 35.60 -0.89 3.36
CA SER A 75 36.52 -1.10 2.22
C SER A 75 35.85 -1.73 1.00
N HIS A 76 34.69 -2.37 1.18
CA HIS A 76 33.90 -2.98 0.11
C HIS A 76 32.72 -2.11 -0.33
N ASN A 77 32.53 -0.92 0.27
CA ASN A 77 31.46 -0.03 -0.11
C ASN A 77 31.66 0.49 -1.53
N ILE A 78 30.62 0.40 -2.36
CA ILE A 78 30.62 0.90 -3.72
C ILE A 78 29.86 2.22 -3.75
N ARG A 79 30.47 3.27 -4.30
CA ARG A 79 29.82 4.59 -4.41
C ARG A 79 28.68 4.53 -5.42
N PHE A 80 27.50 5.00 -5.04
CA PHE A 80 26.30 5.04 -5.88
C PHE A 80 26.56 5.73 -7.23
N LEU A 81 26.07 5.12 -8.31
CA LEU A 81 26.26 5.55 -9.72
C LEU A 81 27.71 5.65 -10.21
N SER A 82 28.70 5.19 -9.44
CA SER A 82 30.06 5.02 -9.95
C SER A 82 30.11 3.95 -11.05
N PRO A 83 31.16 3.92 -11.91
CA PRO A 83 31.29 2.88 -12.92
C PRO A 83 31.20 1.44 -12.37
N GLU A 84 31.78 1.22 -11.19
CA GLU A 84 31.71 -0.07 -10.49
C GLU A 84 30.28 -0.40 -10.04
N TRP A 85 29.54 0.58 -9.50
CA TRP A 85 28.14 0.39 -9.13
C TRP A 85 27.27 0.06 -10.34
N MET A 86 27.47 0.78 -11.45
CA MET A 86 26.75 0.56 -12.70
C MET A 86 27.04 -0.84 -13.27
N GLU A 87 28.26 -1.34 -13.13
CA GLU A 87 28.62 -2.71 -13.51
C GLU A 87 27.93 -3.76 -12.64
N MET A 88 27.83 -3.56 -11.31
CA MET A 88 27.06 -4.44 -10.42
C MET A 88 25.56 -4.42 -10.75
N PHE A 89 25.02 -3.25 -11.06
CA PHE A 89 23.62 -3.12 -11.48
C PHE A 89 23.34 -3.82 -12.81
N ARG A 90 24.21 -3.65 -13.82
CA ARG A 90 24.13 -4.37 -15.10
C ARG A 90 24.16 -5.89 -14.89
N TYR A 91 25.11 -6.37 -14.09
CA TYR A 91 25.22 -7.79 -13.78
C TYR A 91 23.97 -8.32 -13.04
N THR A 92 23.42 -7.51 -12.14
CA THR A 92 22.16 -7.81 -11.45
C THR A 92 21.00 -7.97 -12.42
N GLN A 93 20.87 -7.08 -13.42
CA GLN A 93 19.85 -7.21 -14.47
C GLN A 93 20.02 -8.50 -15.30
N GLU A 94 21.26 -8.83 -15.66
CA GLU A 94 21.58 -10.04 -16.44
C GLU A 94 21.23 -11.32 -15.68
N VAL A 95 21.67 -11.42 -14.43
CA VAL A 95 21.39 -12.59 -13.59
C VAL A 95 19.90 -12.65 -13.21
N GLY A 96 19.27 -11.51 -12.90
CA GLY A 96 17.85 -11.43 -12.59
C GLY A 96 17.00 -12.02 -13.72
N LYS A 97 17.28 -11.61 -14.97
CA LYS A 97 16.62 -12.16 -16.15
C LYS A 97 16.75 -13.68 -16.26
N THR A 98 17.93 -14.25 -15.99
CA THR A 98 18.12 -15.72 -16.03
C THR A 98 17.38 -16.48 -14.94
N ASN A 99 16.99 -15.81 -13.85
CA ASN A 99 16.26 -16.38 -12.72
C ASN A 99 14.78 -15.96 -12.69
N GLY A 100 14.29 -15.28 -13.74
CA GLY A 100 12.90 -14.83 -13.84
C GLY A 100 12.53 -13.74 -12.83
N ILE A 101 13.49 -12.86 -12.51
CA ILE A 101 13.33 -11.71 -11.63
C ILE A 101 13.56 -10.42 -12.43
N ASP A 102 12.57 -9.54 -12.40
CA ASP A 102 12.70 -8.18 -12.91
C ASP A 102 13.43 -7.28 -11.91
N ILE A 103 14.24 -6.36 -12.43
CA ILE A 103 15.04 -5.44 -11.62
C ILE A 103 14.50 -4.02 -11.75
N ASP A 104 14.01 -3.53 -10.61
CA ASP A 104 13.58 -2.15 -10.39
C ASP A 104 14.64 -1.41 -9.55
N MET A 105 14.51 -0.10 -9.42
CA MET A 105 15.48 0.71 -8.67
C MET A 105 14.81 1.92 -8.02
N ASN A 106 15.14 2.21 -6.77
CA ASN A 106 14.86 3.52 -6.20
C ASN A 106 15.57 4.61 -7.03
N THR A 107 14.91 5.72 -7.35
CA THR A 107 15.51 6.83 -8.12
C THR A 107 16.38 7.71 -7.21
N GLY A 108 17.29 7.09 -6.47
CA GLY A 108 18.10 7.72 -5.44
C GLY A 108 18.73 6.67 -4.51
N THR A 109 19.17 7.13 -3.35
CA THR A 109 19.63 6.26 -2.24
C THR A 109 18.85 6.64 -1.00
N GLY A 110 18.46 5.69 -0.16
CA GLY A 110 17.57 5.99 0.96
C GLY A 110 16.38 6.83 0.50
N TRP A 111 16.04 7.88 1.25
CA TRP A 111 14.94 8.81 0.90
C TRP A 111 15.06 10.11 1.72
N PRO A 112 14.42 11.23 1.32
CA PRO A 112 13.83 11.50 0.00
C PRO A 112 14.90 11.73 -1.08
N PHE A 113 14.47 12.05 -2.31
CA PHE A 113 15.38 12.33 -3.42
C PHE A 113 16.34 13.48 -3.12
N GLY A 114 17.61 13.16 -3.16
CA GLY A 114 18.70 14.09 -2.96
C GLY A 114 20.05 13.43 -3.22
N GLY A 115 21.10 14.18 -2.98
CA GLY A 115 22.47 13.72 -3.23
C GLY A 115 23.49 14.84 -3.19
N PRO A 116 24.79 14.51 -3.32
CA PRO A 116 25.89 15.48 -3.25
C PRO A 116 25.84 16.52 -4.38
N GLU A 117 25.21 16.20 -5.50
CA GLU A 117 25.01 17.10 -6.64
C GLU A 117 23.94 18.18 -6.39
N VAL A 118 23.07 18.00 -5.41
CA VAL A 118 22.05 19.00 -5.06
C VAL A 118 22.75 20.16 -4.35
N SER A 119 22.93 21.25 -5.09
CA SER A 119 23.47 22.48 -4.54
C SER A 119 22.53 23.11 -3.50
N LEU A 120 23.05 23.97 -2.63
CA LEU A 120 22.25 24.62 -1.59
C LEU A 120 21.09 25.45 -2.17
N SER A 121 21.25 26.04 -3.36
CA SER A 121 20.19 26.81 -4.04
C SER A 121 19.08 25.94 -4.65
N GLN A 122 19.36 24.65 -4.87
CA GLN A 122 18.41 23.65 -5.37
C GLN A 122 17.84 22.76 -4.25
N ALA A 123 18.33 22.92 -3.01
CA ALA A 123 17.82 22.20 -1.86
C ALA A 123 16.41 22.68 -1.47
N ALA A 124 15.64 21.78 -0.87
CA ALA A 124 14.30 22.03 -0.39
C ALA A 124 14.23 23.33 0.43
N ALA A 125 13.24 24.17 0.09
CA ALA A 125 13.14 25.53 0.59
C ALA A 125 12.02 25.69 1.63
N LYS A 126 12.17 26.72 2.47
CA LYS A 126 11.18 27.11 3.47
C LYS A 126 10.98 28.62 3.49
N ALA A 127 9.80 29.05 3.93
CA ALA A 127 9.49 30.45 4.14
C ALA A 127 9.76 30.88 5.59
N ILE A 128 10.35 32.05 5.77
CA ILE A 128 10.57 32.69 7.07
C ILE A 128 9.96 34.09 7.00
N PHE A 129 9.08 34.40 7.95
CA PHE A 129 8.37 35.67 7.98
C PHE A 129 8.80 36.50 9.19
N GLU A 130 9.21 37.74 8.96
CA GLU A 130 9.60 38.71 9.99
C GLU A 130 8.66 39.92 9.97
N CYS A 131 8.13 40.30 11.13
CA CYS A 131 7.17 41.38 11.25
C CYS A 131 7.78 42.61 11.92
N TYR A 132 7.56 43.79 11.36
CA TYR A 132 8.02 45.06 11.91
C TYR A 132 6.86 46.05 12.00
N GLU A 133 6.98 47.03 12.86
CA GLU A 133 6.04 48.15 12.99
C GLU A 133 6.78 49.45 12.73
N VAL A 134 6.17 50.32 11.94
CA VAL A 134 6.75 51.59 11.53
C VAL A 134 5.69 52.68 11.66
N LYS A 135 6.04 53.78 12.33
CA LYS A 135 5.22 55.00 12.34
C LYS A 135 5.59 55.89 11.16
N GLY A 136 4.58 56.28 10.40
CA GLY A 136 4.70 57.15 9.25
C GLY A 136 4.85 58.63 9.60
N GLY A 137 5.28 59.42 8.62
CA GLY A 137 5.52 60.86 8.77
C GLY A 137 7.01 61.23 8.91
N GLU A 138 7.90 60.25 8.97
CA GLU A 138 9.35 60.42 9.07
C GLU A 138 10.10 59.50 8.09
N SER A 139 11.37 59.81 7.82
CA SER A 139 12.26 58.94 7.05
C SER A 139 12.79 57.82 7.94
N VAL A 140 12.55 56.56 7.54
CA VAL A 140 12.84 55.37 8.34
C VAL A 140 14.05 54.66 7.76
N LYS A 141 15.05 54.41 8.61
CA LYS A 141 16.13 53.44 8.36
C LYS A 141 15.95 52.25 9.29
N LEU A 142 15.57 51.10 8.73
CA LEU A 142 15.28 49.88 9.49
C LEU A 142 16.12 48.72 8.97
N GLU A 143 16.75 47.97 9.86
CA GLU A 143 17.42 46.72 9.51
C GLU A 143 16.39 45.62 9.23
N ILE A 144 16.49 45.01 8.07
CA ILE A 144 15.62 43.93 7.60
C ILE A 144 16.46 42.65 7.61
N ASP A 145 16.34 41.91 8.70
CA ASP A 145 17.08 40.68 8.95
C ASP A 145 16.23 39.64 9.71
N ILE A 146 16.67 38.39 9.71
CA ILE A 146 16.09 37.26 10.44
C ILE A 146 16.44 37.38 11.92
N ARG A 147 15.45 37.75 12.73
CA ARG A 147 15.60 38.00 14.17
C ARG A 147 15.23 36.80 15.02
N ASP A 148 14.39 35.88 14.53
CA ASP A 148 14.09 34.63 15.23
C ASP A 148 15.37 33.81 15.43
N THR A 149 15.75 33.60 16.70
CA THR A 149 16.94 32.85 17.07
C THR A 149 16.87 31.38 16.68
N LYS A 150 15.67 30.83 16.46
CA LYS A 150 15.50 29.47 15.92
C LYS A 150 15.95 29.34 14.47
N GLU A 151 16.00 30.45 13.74
CA GLU A 151 16.40 30.51 12.34
C GLU A 151 17.82 31.08 12.17
N GLU A 152 18.65 31.10 13.22
CA GLU A 152 20.01 31.65 13.17
C GLU A 152 20.85 31.08 12.01
N LYS A 153 20.74 29.77 11.75
CA LYS A 153 21.44 29.09 10.65
C LYS A 153 21.04 29.58 9.26
N GLN A 154 19.94 30.31 9.14
CA GLN A 154 19.43 30.85 7.88
C GLN A 154 20.06 32.19 7.54
N ARG A 155 20.63 32.94 8.49
CA ARG A 155 21.16 34.28 8.23
C ARG A 155 22.21 34.33 7.12
N ASP A 156 23.00 33.26 6.99
CA ASP A 156 24.05 33.15 5.98
C ASP A 156 23.56 32.62 4.61
N VAL A 157 22.31 32.14 4.53
CA VAL A 157 21.82 31.34 3.39
C VAL A 157 20.50 31.87 2.81
N ALA A 158 19.59 32.32 3.67
CA ALA A 158 18.31 32.85 3.27
C ALA A 158 18.50 34.25 2.67
N TYR A 159 17.63 34.60 1.73
CA TYR A 159 17.61 35.91 1.12
C TYR A 159 16.21 36.53 1.23
N LEU A 160 16.16 37.86 1.30
CA LEU A 160 14.91 38.61 1.28
C LEU A 160 14.25 38.45 -0.10
N ASP A 161 13.10 37.79 -0.15
CA ASP A 161 12.32 37.60 -1.37
C ASP A 161 11.29 38.72 -1.54
N CYS A 162 10.67 39.15 -0.44
CA CYS A 162 9.67 40.21 -0.47
C CYS A 162 9.63 40.99 0.85
N LEU A 163 9.48 42.32 0.78
CA LEU A 163 9.11 43.17 1.92
C LEU A 163 7.86 43.96 1.57
N MET A 164 6.79 43.75 2.33
CA MET A 164 5.48 44.37 2.12
C MET A 164 5.11 45.23 3.32
N ALA A 165 4.57 46.42 3.08
CA ALA A 165 4.02 47.31 4.10
C ALA A 165 2.50 47.43 3.94
N TYR A 166 1.81 47.42 5.08
CA TYR A 166 0.35 47.41 5.22
C TYR A 166 -0.05 48.58 6.11
N GLY A 167 -0.73 49.57 5.54
CA GLY A 167 -1.25 50.73 6.24
C GLY A 167 -2.60 50.45 6.87
N ALA A 168 -2.91 51.14 7.97
CA ALA A 168 -4.22 51.04 8.63
C ALA A 168 -5.41 51.46 7.74
N ASP A 169 -5.15 52.21 6.67
CA ASP A 169 -6.10 52.60 5.63
C ASP A 169 -6.34 51.52 4.56
N GLY A 170 -5.72 50.33 4.71
CA GLY A 170 -5.79 49.23 3.75
C GLY A 170 -4.80 49.35 2.58
N LYS A 171 -3.93 50.37 2.58
CA LYS A 171 -2.92 50.54 1.53
C LYS A 171 -1.82 49.51 1.68
N VAL A 172 -1.47 48.85 0.57
CA VAL A 172 -0.40 47.86 0.50
C VAL A 172 0.72 48.35 -0.41
N VAL A 173 1.96 48.32 0.07
CA VAL A 173 3.13 48.83 -0.67
C VAL A 173 4.25 47.78 -0.67
N ASN A 174 4.78 47.44 -1.84
CA ASN A 174 5.97 46.62 -1.96
C ASN A 174 7.23 47.49 -1.78
N LEU A 175 7.97 47.24 -0.70
CA LEU A 175 9.18 47.97 -0.33
C LEU A 175 10.47 47.21 -0.65
N THR A 176 10.39 46.03 -1.27
CA THR A 176 11.55 45.15 -1.52
C THR A 176 12.71 45.89 -2.20
N ARG A 177 12.43 46.71 -3.23
CA ARG A 177 13.46 47.49 -3.95
C ARG A 177 14.08 48.65 -3.16
N LYS A 178 13.51 48.98 -1.98
CA LYS A 178 14.01 50.02 -1.07
C LYS A 178 14.94 49.46 0.01
N VAL A 179 15.12 48.14 0.06
CA VAL A 179 16.11 47.50 0.93
C VAL A 179 17.44 47.45 0.19
N LYS A 180 18.48 48.03 0.78
CA LYS A 180 19.86 47.99 0.30
C LYS A 180 20.78 47.62 1.45
N ASP A 181 21.69 46.67 1.20
CA ASP A 181 22.66 46.20 2.18
C ASP A 181 22.03 45.78 3.52
N GLY A 182 20.84 45.16 3.48
CA GLY A 182 20.08 44.74 4.66
C GLY A 182 19.27 45.85 5.33
N TYR A 183 19.33 47.10 4.86
CA TYR A 183 18.59 48.21 5.45
C TYR A 183 17.50 48.73 4.51
N LEU A 184 16.27 48.79 5.01
CA LEU A 184 15.19 49.57 4.41
C LEU A 184 15.47 51.06 4.63
N GLN A 185 15.42 51.83 3.54
CA GLN A 185 15.33 53.29 3.61
C GLN A 185 14.02 53.75 2.98
N TRP A 186 13.12 54.32 3.79
CA TRP A 186 11.79 54.65 3.34
C TRP A 186 11.19 55.87 4.04
N ASP A 187 10.81 56.87 3.24
CA ASP A 187 9.90 57.94 3.68
C ASP A 187 8.48 57.38 3.77
N ALA A 188 8.11 56.93 4.97
CA ALA A 188 6.83 56.30 5.23
C ALA A 188 5.71 57.36 5.26
N PRO A 189 4.64 57.24 4.46
CA PRO A 189 3.50 58.15 4.54
C PRO A 189 2.89 58.13 5.94
N THR A 190 2.32 59.25 6.40
CA THR A 190 1.66 59.36 7.71
C THR A 190 0.68 58.22 7.98
N GLY A 191 0.73 57.65 9.18
CA GLY A 191 -0.10 56.51 9.62
C GLY A 191 0.75 55.39 10.20
N ASP A 192 0.10 54.40 10.81
CA ASP A 192 0.79 53.21 11.32
C ASP A 192 0.91 52.15 10.21
N TRP A 193 2.11 51.59 10.08
CA TRP A 193 2.44 50.58 9.07
C TRP A 193 2.94 49.30 9.73
N LYS A 194 2.29 48.19 9.39
CA LYS A 194 2.85 46.86 9.63
C LYS A 194 3.69 46.47 8.43
N LEU A 195 4.91 45.99 8.65
CA LEU A 195 5.78 45.46 7.61
C LEU A 195 5.92 43.96 7.81
N VAL A 196 5.89 43.20 6.72
CA VAL A 196 6.19 41.76 6.72
C VAL A 196 7.25 41.49 5.68
N ALA A 197 8.41 41.01 6.12
CA ALA A 197 9.48 40.49 5.29
C ALA A 197 9.31 38.98 5.13
N LEU A 198 9.36 38.49 3.90
CA LEU A 198 9.51 37.09 3.54
C LEU A 198 10.96 36.84 3.14
N PHE A 199 11.63 35.97 3.89
CA PHE A 199 12.91 35.39 3.53
C PHE A 199 12.71 33.96 3.03
N VAL A 200 13.41 33.60 1.96
CA VAL A 200 13.43 32.23 1.44
C VAL A 200 14.68 31.53 1.95
N GLY A 201 14.49 30.61 2.88
CA GLY A 201 15.53 29.79 3.49
C GLY A 201 15.59 28.37 2.93
N ARG A 202 16.44 27.54 3.52
CA ARG A 202 16.61 26.12 3.15
C ARG A 202 16.30 25.21 4.34
N THR A 203 15.71 24.04 4.09
CA THR A 203 15.45 23.08 5.18
C THR A 203 16.73 22.47 5.73
N PHE A 204 17.83 22.52 4.96
CA PHE A 204 19.10 21.81 5.21
C PHE A 204 18.95 20.30 5.35
N GLN A 205 17.79 19.74 5.01
CA GLN A 205 17.54 18.32 5.13
C GLN A 205 18.53 17.57 4.23
N LYS A 206 19.15 16.55 4.81
CA LYS A 206 19.98 15.59 4.09
C LYS A 206 19.19 14.32 3.82
N VAL A 207 19.57 13.63 2.75
CA VAL A 207 19.03 12.30 2.42
C VAL A 207 19.18 11.38 3.63
N LYS A 208 18.09 10.75 4.07
CA LYS A 208 18.08 9.78 5.17
C LYS A 208 18.64 8.47 4.64
N ARG A 209 19.41 7.78 5.48
CA ARG A 209 19.93 6.42 5.21
C ARG A 209 20.75 6.32 3.93
N ALA A 210 21.35 7.43 3.47
CA ALA A 210 22.07 7.49 2.20
C ALA A 210 23.14 6.40 2.08
N ALA A 211 23.27 5.84 0.88
CA ALA A 211 24.39 4.98 0.53
C ALA A 211 25.66 5.82 0.32
N PRO A 212 26.86 5.19 0.34
CA PRO A 212 28.10 5.84 -0.04
C PRO A 212 27.98 6.55 -1.39
N GLY A 213 28.30 7.84 -1.45
CA GLY A 213 28.17 8.68 -2.65
C GLY A 213 26.77 9.25 -2.88
N GLY A 214 25.78 8.90 -2.06
CA GLY A 214 24.42 9.46 -2.07
C GLY A 214 24.18 10.53 -1.00
N GLU A 215 25.18 10.85 -0.17
CA GLU A 215 25.05 11.83 0.90
C GLU A 215 24.94 13.26 0.36
N GLY A 216 23.88 13.98 0.70
CA GLY A 216 23.72 15.37 0.28
C GLY A 216 22.35 15.94 0.59
N TYR A 217 22.06 17.12 0.06
CA TYR A 217 20.79 17.81 0.34
C TYR A 217 19.63 17.15 -0.39
N VAL A 218 18.46 17.18 0.25
CA VAL A 218 17.19 16.84 -0.40
C VAL A 218 16.81 17.96 -1.36
N MET A 219 16.44 17.60 -2.59
CA MET A 219 16.10 18.57 -3.63
C MET A 219 14.77 19.27 -3.35
N ASP A 220 14.60 20.48 -3.88
CA ASP A 220 13.31 21.17 -3.91
C ASP A 220 12.37 20.50 -4.94
N HIS A 221 11.40 19.72 -4.43
CA HIS A 221 10.45 18.98 -5.26
C HIS A 221 9.42 19.91 -5.93
N PHE A 222 9.28 21.16 -5.50
CA PHE A 222 8.40 22.13 -6.14
C PHE A 222 9.11 22.89 -7.27
N SER A 223 10.44 22.74 -7.42
CA SER A 223 11.23 23.46 -8.41
C SER A 223 11.50 22.60 -9.65
N PRO A 224 11.00 22.98 -10.84
CA PRO A 224 11.23 22.20 -12.06
C PRO A 224 12.72 22.17 -12.45
N MET A 225 13.48 23.21 -12.09
CA MET A 225 14.93 23.26 -12.32
C MET A 225 15.67 22.28 -11.41
N ALA A 226 15.32 22.22 -10.12
CA ALA A 226 15.97 21.29 -9.19
C ALA A 226 15.69 19.83 -9.58
N VAL A 227 14.44 19.51 -9.89
CA VAL A 227 14.03 18.17 -10.34
C VAL A 227 14.75 17.78 -11.64
N LYS A 228 14.80 18.66 -12.63
CA LYS A 228 15.53 18.39 -13.89
C LYS A 228 17.02 18.13 -13.63
N SER A 229 17.69 19.00 -12.89
CA SER A 229 19.12 18.83 -12.57
C SER A 229 19.41 17.55 -11.80
N TYR A 230 18.48 17.12 -10.92
CA TYR A 230 18.61 15.85 -10.21
C TYR A 230 18.63 14.66 -11.16
N PHE A 231 17.76 14.64 -12.18
CA PHE A 231 17.68 13.52 -13.13
C PHE A 231 18.85 13.46 -14.12
N GLU A 232 19.49 14.58 -14.44
CA GLU A 232 20.65 14.63 -15.34
C GLU A 232 21.82 13.74 -14.86
N LYS A 233 21.95 13.49 -13.56
CA LYS A 233 22.98 12.59 -13.02
C LYS A 233 22.75 11.13 -13.42
N PHE A 234 21.49 10.69 -13.47
CA PHE A 234 21.13 9.34 -13.89
C PHE A 234 21.34 9.20 -15.38
N ASP A 235 20.86 10.15 -16.18
CA ASP A 235 21.11 10.18 -17.63
C ASP A 235 22.60 10.04 -17.95
N LYS A 236 23.43 10.81 -17.24
CA LYS A 236 24.88 10.75 -17.37
C LYS A 236 25.44 9.39 -16.96
N ALA A 237 25.03 8.84 -15.82
CA ALA A 237 25.53 7.56 -15.29
C ALA A 237 25.19 6.38 -16.21
N PHE A 238 23.92 6.23 -16.60
CA PHE A 238 23.46 5.15 -17.49
C PHE A 238 24.09 5.26 -18.88
N LYS A 239 24.11 6.47 -19.47
CA LYS A 239 24.71 6.70 -20.80
C LYS A 239 26.21 6.43 -20.83
N THR A 240 26.96 6.93 -19.85
CA THR A 240 28.42 6.80 -19.81
C THR A 240 28.85 5.34 -19.67
N ASN A 241 28.13 4.59 -18.82
CA ASN A 241 28.45 3.19 -18.53
C ASN A 241 27.76 2.19 -19.46
N LYS A 242 26.91 2.65 -20.38
CA LYS A 242 26.15 1.82 -21.33
C LYS A 242 25.31 0.73 -20.65
N VAL A 243 24.68 1.10 -19.55
CA VAL A 243 23.78 0.21 -18.78
C VAL A 243 22.34 0.56 -19.12
N ASN A 244 21.47 -0.44 -19.20
CA ASN A 244 20.05 -0.23 -19.44
C ASN A 244 19.38 0.33 -18.17
N PHE A 245 18.43 1.23 -18.35
CA PHE A 245 17.58 1.70 -17.26
C PHE A 245 16.79 0.53 -16.63
N PRO A 246 16.41 0.62 -15.33
CA PRO A 246 15.57 -0.39 -14.67
C PRO A 246 14.22 -0.54 -15.38
N ARG A 247 13.50 -1.62 -15.09
CA ARG A 247 12.11 -1.77 -15.54
C ARG A 247 11.24 -0.66 -14.92
N THR A 248 11.29 -0.53 -13.60
CA THR A 248 10.58 0.52 -12.84
C THR A 248 11.53 1.34 -11.98
N PHE A 249 11.31 2.65 -11.97
CA PHE A 249 11.88 3.58 -11.01
C PHE A 249 10.93 3.77 -9.82
N PHE A 250 11.47 3.74 -8.61
CA PHE A 250 10.69 3.92 -7.39
C PHE A 250 10.96 5.26 -6.69
N ASN A 251 9.94 5.77 -6.00
CA ASN A 251 10.02 6.85 -5.01
C ASN A 251 9.23 6.44 -3.75
N ASP A 252 9.92 6.51 -2.62
CA ASP A 252 9.37 6.26 -1.28
C ASP A 252 8.38 7.37 -0.87
N SER A 253 7.69 7.14 0.24
CA SER A 253 6.81 8.09 0.91
C SER A 253 7.43 9.48 1.05
N TYR A 254 6.59 10.52 0.92
CA TYR A 254 7.08 11.89 0.92
C TYR A 254 7.49 12.32 2.34
N GLU A 255 8.80 12.39 2.58
CA GLU A 255 9.39 12.79 3.85
C GLU A 255 10.29 14.04 3.74
N VAL A 256 9.88 15.03 2.94
CA VAL A 256 10.62 16.29 2.78
C VAL A 256 10.18 17.29 3.88
N TYR A 257 10.82 17.17 5.05
CA TYR A 257 10.40 17.86 6.26
C TYR A 257 10.68 19.37 6.22
N GLY A 258 9.68 20.14 6.63
CA GLY A 258 9.77 21.60 6.72
C GLY A 258 9.85 22.32 5.38
N ALA A 259 9.70 21.61 4.26
CA ALA A 259 9.69 22.20 2.94
C ALA A 259 8.31 22.76 2.62
N ASP A 260 8.07 24.00 3.04
CA ASP A 260 6.80 24.71 2.89
C ASP A 260 6.83 25.79 1.79
N TRP A 261 7.92 25.88 1.02
CA TRP A 261 8.08 26.95 0.03
C TRP A 261 8.98 26.55 -1.15
N THR A 262 8.98 27.39 -2.19
CA THR A 262 9.95 27.35 -3.30
C THR A 262 10.21 28.78 -3.80
N PRO A 263 11.40 29.13 -4.33
CA PRO A 263 11.70 30.48 -4.79
C PRO A 263 10.67 31.09 -5.77
N ALA A 264 10.03 30.26 -6.60
CA ALA A 264 9.03 30.74 -7.55
C ALA A 264 7.61 30.89 -6.96
N PHE A 265 7.41 30.59 -5.68
CA PHE A 265 6.08 30.36 -5.11
C PHE A 265 5.14 31.57 -5.25
N LEU A 266 5.56 32.79 -4.91
CA LEU A 266 4.69 33.97 -5.03
C LEU A 266 4.22 34.21 -6.47
N LYS A 267 5.11 33.99 -7.44
CA LYS A 267 4.79 34.12 -8.86
C LYS A 267 3.78 33.06 -9.30
N GLU A 268 4.04 31.80 -8.95
CA GLU A 268 3.18 30.67 -9.29
C GLU A 268 1.80 30.82 -8.63
N PHE A 269 1.76 31.20 -7.36
CA PHE A 269 0.55 31.50 -6.62
C PHE A 269 -0.29 32.57 -7.33
N ALA A 270 0.33 33.70 -7.69
CA ALA A 270 -0.39 34.78 -8.35
C ALA A 270 -0.94 34.37 -9.72
N ALA A 271 -0.18 33.59 -10.49
CA ALA A 271 -0.62 33.08 -11.78
C ALA A 271 -1.79 32.08 -11.66
N ARG A 272 -1.77 31.24 -10.62
CA ARG A 272 -2.72 30.12 -10.42
C ARG A 272 -3.98 30.51 -9.66
N ARG A 273 -3.89 31.44 -8.72
CA ARG A 273 -5.00 31.88 -7.86
C ARG A 273 -5.58 33.22 -8.27
N GLY A 274 -4.88 33.98 -9.11
CA GLY A 274 -5.37 35.25 -9.67
C GLY A 274 -5.21 36.46 -8.75
N TYR A 275 -4.47 36.34 -7.65
CA TYR A 275 -4.15 37.44 -6.74
C TYR A 275 -2.79 37.22 -6.08
N ARG A 276 -2.20 38.29 -5.54
CA ARG A 276 -0.87 38.27 -4.91
C ARG A 276 -0.98 37.90 -3.44
N LEU A 277 -0.42 36.75 -3.03
CA LEU A 277 -0.42 36.31 -1.63
C LEU A 277 0.28 37.33 -0.72
N GLU A 278 1.32 37.97 -1.23
CA GLU A 278 2.07 38.99 -0.51
C GLU A 278 1.28 40.28 -0.25
N ASN A 279 0.06 40.41 -0.77
CA ASN A 279 -0.86 41.47 -0.34
C ASN A 279 -1.64 41.12 0.94
N HIS A 280 -1.44 39.90 1.48
CA HIS A 280 -2.18 39.36 2.62
C HIS A 280 -1.27 38.61 3.60
N PHE A 281 0.02 38.97 3.71
CA PHE A 281 0.89 38.26 4.65
C PHE A 281 0.46 38.36 6.11
N PRO A 282 -0.01 39.52 6.65
CA PRO A 282 -0.48 39.61 8.03
C PRO A 282 -1.54 38.58 8.37
N GLU A 283 -2.48 38.34 7.46
CA GLU A 283 -3.53 37.34 7.60
C GLU A 283 -2.99 35.94 7.37
N PHE A 284 -2.19 35.72 6.33
CA PHE A 284 -1.63 34.41 5.99
C PHE A 284 -0.78 33.81 7.12
N ILE A 285 0.01 34.63 7.83
CA ILE A 285 0.88 34.18 8.93
C ILE A 285 0.19 34.22 10.30
N SER A 286 -1.03 34.77 10.38
CA SER A 286 -1.78 34.84 11.62
C SER A 286 -2.09 33.44 12.16
N GLN A 287 -2.01 33.28 13.47
CA GLN A 287 -2.43 32.06 14.15
C GLN A 287 -3.96 32.02 14.33
N GLU A 288 -4.65 33.14 14.13
CA GLU A 288 -6.10 33.19 14.17
C GLU A 288 -6.71 32.51 12.95
N ARG A 289 -7.68 31.62 13.19
CA ARG A 289 -8.38 30.87 12.13
C ARG A 289 -9.65 31.57 11.66
N THR A 290 -9.54 32.86 11.34
CA THR A 290 -10.64 33.59 10.71
C THR A 290 -11.01 32.98 9.36
N GLU A 291 -12.15 33.37 8.80
CA GLU A 291 -12.54 32.91 7.46
C GLU A 291 -11.50 33.28 6.40
N LEU A 292 -11.00 34.52 6.45
CA LEU A 292 -9.99 35.02 5.53
C LEU A 292 -8.71 34.17 5.61
N THR A 293 -8.19 33.88 6.81
CA THR A 293 -6.96 33.09 6.93
C THR A 293 -7.12 31.66 6.42
N ARG A 294 -8.25 31.00 6.71
CA ARG A 294 -8.54 29.65 6.20
C ARG A 294 -8.59 29.58 4.68
N ARG A 295 -9.15 30.61 4.03
CA ARG A 295 -9.22 30.71 2.57
C ARG A 295 -7.85 30.91 1.92
N LEU A 296 -7.04 31.82 2.47
CA LEU A 296 -5.67 32.05 2.01
C LEU A 296 -4.81 30.79 2.15
N VAL A 297 -4.95 30.07 3.28
CA VAL A 297 -4.23 28.80 3.51
C VAL A 297 -4.72 27.70 2.56
N SER A 298 -6.00 27.63 2.25
CA SER A 298 -6.54 26.71 1.24
C SER A 298 -5.87 26.93 -0.12
N ASP A 299 -5.84 28.17 -0.61
CA ASP A 299 -5.22 28.51 -1.90
C ASP A 299 -3.70 28.23 -1.91
N TYR A 300 -3.04 28.43 -0.77
CA TYR A 300 -1.62 28.12 -0.58
C TYR A 300 -1.34 26.62 -0.67
N ARG A 301 -2.13 25.79 0.03
CA ARG A 301 -1.98 24.32 0.02
C ARG A 301 -2.29 23.74 -1.35
N GLU A 302 -3.31 24.26 -2.02
CA GLU A 302 -3.63 23.87 -3.39
C GLU A 302 -2.48 24.21 -4.36
N THR A 303 -1.89 25.40 -4.24
CA THR A 303 -0.73 25.81 -5.05
C THR A 303 0.47 24.89 -4.82
N LEU A 304 0.80 24.57 -3.56
CA LEU A 304 1.88 23.62 -3.25
C LEU A 304 1.60 22.23 -3.84
N GLY A 305 0.36 21.75 -3.71
CA GLY A 305 -0.04 20.46 -4.26
C GLY A 305 0.11 20.38 -5.77
N GLU A 306 -0.34 21.41 -6.49
CA GLU A 306 -0.17 21.52 -7.95
C GLU A 306 1.30 21.54 -8.36
N LEU A 307 2.14 22.32 -7.66
CA LEU A 307 3.57 22.40 -7.95
C LEU A 307 4.27 21.05 -7.74
N LEU A 308 3.90 20.30 -6.69
CA LEU A 308 4.46 18.97 -6.45
C LEU A 308 4.05 17.96 -7.55
N VAL A 309 2.77 17.97 -7.94
CA VAL A 309 2.27 17.05 -8.97
C VAL A 309 2.91 17.37 -10.33
N GLU A 310 2.96 18.64 -10.71
CA GLU A 310 3.48 19.10 -12.00
C GLU A 310 5.00 18.97 -12.09
N ASN A 311 5.72 19.58 -11.14
CA ASN A 311 7.17 19.75 -11.24
C ASN A 311 7.95 18.51 -10.80
N PHE A 312 7.37 17.65 -9.95
CA PHE A 312 8.01 16.43 -9.49
C PHE A 312 7.39 15.17 -10.08
N THR A 313 6.22 14.72 -9.59
CA THR A 313 5.74 13.36 -9.92
C THR A 313 5.43 13.16 -11.41
N THR A 314 4.82 14.14 -12.07
CA THR A 314 4.56 14.09 -13.52
C THR A 314 5.85 14.23 -14.32
N ALA A 315 6.75 15.14 -13.93
CA ALA A 315 8.04 15.34 -14.59
C ALA A 315 8.94 14.11 -14.49
N TRP A 316 8.96 13.45 -13.32
CA TRP A 316 9.69 12.21 -13.07
C TRP A 316 9.15 11.07 -13.91
N THR A 317 7.83 10.88 -13.94
CA THR A 317 7.19 9.84 -14.77
C THR A 317 7.49 10.06 -16.25
N LYS A 318 7.40 11.30 -16.74
CA LYS A 318 7.78 11.64 -18.11
C LYS A 318 9.26 11.37 -18.40
N TRP A 319 10.15 11.66 -17.46
CA TRP A 319 11.57 11.36 -17.59
C TRP A 319 11.82 9.85 -17.68
N ALA A 320 11.20 9.05 -16.80
CA ALA A 320 11.31 7.58 -16.81
C ALA A 320 10.78 6.98 -18.12
N HIS A 321 9.62 7.44 -18.61
CA HIS A 321 9.06 7.03 -19.91
C HIS A 321 10.01 7.33 -21.08
N GLY A 322 10.75 8.45 -21.01
CA GLY A 322 11.78 8.80 -21.98
C GLY A 322 12.91 7.77 -22.12
N HIS A 323 13.06 6.91 -21.12
CA HIS A 323 14.05 5.83 -21.07
C HIS A 323 13.44 4.42 -21.17
N GLY A 324 12.13 4.32 -21.41
CA GLY A 324 11.42 3.04 -21.48
C GLY A 324 11.14 2.40 -20.13
N SER A 325 11.26 3.15 -19.03
CA SER A 325 10.95 2.70 -17.67
C SER A 325 9.60 3.23 -17.20
N THR A 326 8.98 2.52 -16.26
CA THR A 326 7.78 2.99 -15.53
C THR A 326 8.15 3.62 -14.18
N THR A 327 7.19 4.27 -13.51
CA THR A 327 7.34 4.79 -12.14
C THR A 327 6.39 4.14 -11.12
N ARG A 328 6.90 3.91 -9.91
CA ARG A 328 6.14 3.42 -8.76
C ARG A 328 6.31 4.34 -7.56
N ASN A 329 5.22 4.78 -6.94
CA ASN A 329 5.29 5.87 -5.96
C ASN A 329 4.36 5.68 -4.76
N GLN A 330 4.93 5.91 -3.58
CA GLN A 330 4.18 6.17 -2.35
C GLN A 330 3.92 7.68 -2.23
N ALA A 331 2.67 8.10 -2.39
CA ALA A 331 2.29 9.52 -2.39
C ALA A 331 1.95 10.07 -1.00
N HIS A 332 1.68 9.20 -0.02
CA HIS A 332 1.38 9.63 1.34
C HIS A 332 2.59 10.34 1.97
N GLY A 333 2.32 11.15 3.00
CA GLY A 333 3.25 12.16 3.54
C GLY A 333 3.25 13.47 2.75
N SER A 334 2.79 13.49 1.49
CA SER A 334 2.84 14.67 0.64
C SER A 334 1.84 15.76 1.07
N PRO A 335 2.13 17.04 0.78
CA PRO A 335 1.19 18.15 1.02
C PRO A 335 0.09 18.28 -0.04
N ALA A 336 0.05 17.37 -1.02
CA ALA A 336 -0.86 17.42 -2.17
C ALA A 336 -2.11 16.56 -1.94
N ASN A 337 -3.09 16.70 -2.84
CA ASN A 337 -4.18 15.74 -2.92
C ASN A 337 -3.62 14.35 -3.27
N LEU A 338 -3.76 13.38 -2.35
CA LEU A 338 -3.16 12.06 -2.51
C LEU A 338 -3.67 11.31 -3.74
N ILE A 339 -4.94 11.49 -4.12
CA ILE A 339 -5.50 10.83 -5.31
C ILE A 339 -4.84 11.34 -6.59
N ASP A 340 -4.61 12.64 -6.70
CA ASP A 340 -3.96 13.22 -7.88
C ASP A 340 -2.48 12.85 -7.95
N THR A 341 -1.80 12.78 -6.80
CA THR A 341 -0.38 12.41 -6.73
C THR A 341 -0.14 10.91 -6.97
N TYR A 342 -1.01 10.02 -6.47
CA TYR A 342 -1.01 8.63 -6.91
C TYR A 342 -1.41 8.53 -8.38
N ALA A 343 -2.34 9.39 -8.81
CA ALA A 343 -2.78 9.69 -10.17
C ALA A 343 -1.66 9.83 -11.22
N SER A 344 -0.54 10.44 -10.85
CA SER A 344 0.47 10.94 -11.80
C SER A 344 1.60 9.97 -12.16
N VAL A 345 1.64 8.77 -11.57
CA VAL A 345 2.69 7.75 -11.80
C VAL A 345 2.16 6.48 -12.49
N ASP A 346 2.98 5.53 -12.93
CA ASP A 346 2.44 4.32 -13.58
C ASP A 346 1.84 3.30 -12.58
N ILE A 347 2.44 3.21 -11.40
CA ILE A 347 2.08 2.23 -10.36
C ILE A 347 1.93 2.95 -9.01
N PRO A 348 0.70 3.29 -8.59
CA PRO A 348 0.44 3.79 -7.24
C PRO A 348 0.80 2.73 -6.19
N GLU A 349 1.48 3.12 -5.12
CA GLU A 349 1.86 2.22 -4.04
C GLU A 349 1.32 2.67 -2.68
N CYS A 350 0.53 1.83 -2.02
CA CYS A 350 0.17 2.01 -0.61
C CYS A 350 1.20 1.35 0.33
N GLU A 351 0.97 1.41 1.64
CA GLU A 351 1.84 0.81 2.65
C GLU A 351 1.00 0.10 3.71
N GLY A 352 1.42 -1.11 4.10
CA GLY A 352 0.90 -1.83 5.26
C GLY A 352 1.74 -1.59 6.49
N PHE A 353 1.15 -0.99 7.53
CA PHE A 353 1.86 -0.60 8.74
C PHE A 353 1.16 -1.11 10.01
N GLY A 354 1.79 -2.07 10.69
CA GLY A 354 1.27 -2.67 11.93
C GLY A 354 0.39 -3.91 11.68
N LEU A 355 -0.10 -4.53 12.76
CA LEU A 355 -0.89 -5.77 12.72
C LEU A 355 -2.36 -5.49 12.98
N THR A 356 -3.23 -6.11 12.18
CA THR A 356 -4.67 -6.13 12.44
C THR A 356 -5.07 -7.38 13.21
N ASP A 357 -5.83 -7.25 14.31
CA ASP A 357 -6.46 -8.40 14.95
C ASP A 357 -7.80 -8.72 14.27
N PHE A 358 -7.77 -9.59 13.27
CA PHE A 358 -8.96 -10.11 12.58
C PHE A 358 -9.74 -11.14 13.39
N HIS A 359 -9.29 -11.49 14.59
CA HIS A 359 -9.90 -12.52 15.45
C HIS A 359 -10.01 -13.90 14.78
N ILE A 360 -9.12 -14.23 13.84
CA ILE A 360 -9.08 -15.53 13.15
C ILE A 360 -8.82 -16.64 14.17
N ARG A 361 -9.62 -17.70 14.12
CA ARG A 361 -9.52 -18.82 15.06
C ARG A 361 -8.17 -19.54 14.90
N ARG A 362 -7.52 -19.82 16.03
CA ARG A 362 -6.20 -20.49 16.10
C ARG A 362 -5.04 -19.72 15.44
N LEU A 363 -5.27 -18.51 14.94
CA LEU A 363 -4.16 -17.65 14.53
C LEU A 363 -3.41 -17.19 15.80
N ARG A 364 -2.10 -17.37 15.79
CA ARG A 364 -1.21 -16.89 16.86
C ARG A 364 -1.37 -15.39 17.04
N ARG A 365 -1.48 -14.94 18.30
CA ARG A 365 -1.28 -13.54 18.70
C ARG A 365 0.10 -13.39 19.32
N ASP A 366 0.82 -12.35 18.90
CA ASP A 366 2.08 -11.99 19.52
C ASP A 366 1.83 -10.97 20.65
N SER A 367 2.64 -11.01 21.71
CA SER A 367 2.58 -10.03 22.80
C SER A 367 3.21 -8.68 22.40
N LEU A 368 4.00 -8.64 21.32
CA LEU A 368 4.71 -7.47 20.84
C LEU A 368 4.14 -7.04 19.47
N THR A 369 3.19 -6.11 19.49
CA THR A 369 2.54 -5.57 18.29
C THR A 369 2.45 -4.04 18.33
N ARG A 370 2.09 -3.43 17.20
CA ARG A 370 1.77 -2.00 17.08
C ARG A 370 0.37 -1.84 16.49
N PRO A 371 -0.33 -0.72 16.77
CA PRO A 371 -1.59 -0.41 16.10
C PRO A 371 -1.43 -0.44 14.57
N ASN A 372 -2.45 -0.93 13.87
CA ASN A 372 -2.51 -0.82 12.41
C ASN A 372 -2.91 0.62 12.02
N PHE A 373 -2.09 1.27 11.20
CA PHE A 373 -2.37 2.60 10.62
C PHE A 373 -2.80 2.53 9.15
N SER A 374 -2.87 1.32 8.59
CA SER A 374 -3.21 1.02 7.21
C SER A 374 -4.51 0.22 7.12
N ASP A 375 -5.59 0.78 7.67
CA ASP A 375 -6.91 0.18 7.46
C ASP A 375 -7.35 0.30 5.99
N ILE A 376 -8.46 -0.35 5.64
CA ILE A 376 -8.94 -0.37 4.26
C ILE A 376 -9.21 1.03 3.69
N SER A 377 -9.58 1.99 4.55
CA SER A 377 -9.85 3.35 4.12
C SER A 377 -8.57 4.08 3.68
N MET A 378 -7.43 3.76 4.30
CA MET A 378 -6.13 4.27 3.89
C MET A 378 -5.56 3.53 2.69
N LEU A 379 -5.65 2.19 2.68
CA LEU A 379 -5.12 1.37 1.58
C LEU A 379 -5.77 1.69 0.23
N LYS A 380 -7.07 2.02 0.24
CA LYS A 380 -7.82 2.32 -0.99
C LYS A 380 -7.44 3.63 -1.68
N TYR A 381 -6.61 4.51 -1.11
CA TYR A 381 -6.16 5.70 -1.83
C TYR A 381 -5.37 5.33 -3.11
N ALA A 382 -4.45 4.37 -3.01
CA ALA A 382 -3.63 3.94 -4.14
C ALA A 382 -4.46 3.20 -5.20
N SER A 383 -5.30 2.24 -4.78
CA SER A 383 -6.15 1.48 -5.71
C SER A 383 -7.21 2.34 -6.38
N SER A 384 -7.84 3.26 -5.64
CA SER A 384 -8.78 4.23 -6.21
C SER A 384 -8.11 5.05 -7.32
N ALA A 385 -6.92 5.60 -7.06
CA ALA A 385 -6.17 6.36 -8.05
C ALA A 385 -5.80 5.51 -9.27
N ALA A 386 -5.40 4.24 -9.07
CA ALA A 386 -5.13 3.32 -10.16
C ALA A 386 -6.38 3.05 -11.02
N HIS A 387 -7.51 2.75 -10.38
CA HIS A 387 -8.77 2.42 -11.05
C HIS A 387 -9.32 3.60 -11.86
N ILE A 388 -9.42 4.79 -11.25
CA ILE A 388 -9.99 5.97 -11.93
C ILE A 388 -9.10 6.46 -13.07
N ALA A 389 -7.80 6.16 -13.04
CA ALA A 389 -6.82 6.50 -14.07
C ALA A 389 -6.56 5.35 -15.07
N GLY A 390 -7.14 4.17 -14.88
CA GLY A 390 -7.04 3.05 -15.81
C GLY A 390 -5.70 2.31 -15.76
N LYS A 391 -5.03 2.33 -14.61
CA LYS A 391 -3.74 1.69 -14.40
C LYS A 391 -3.94 0.20 -14.05
N PRO A 392 -3.12 -0.70 -14.61
CA PRO A 392 -3.29 -2.14 -14.39
C PRO A 392 -2.82 -2.59 -13.00
N TYR A 393 -1.90 -1.86 -12.39
CA TYR A 393 -1.24 -2.25 -11.16
C TYR A 393 -1.48 -1.27 -10.02
N THR A 394 -1.79 -1.81 -8.85
CA THR A 394 -1.69 -1.14 -7.56
C THR A 394 -0.71 -1.93 -6.71
N SER A 395 0.37 -1.26 -6.30
CA SER A 395 1.41 -1.85 -5.49
C SER A 395 1.20 -1.60 -4.00
N SER A 396 1.94 -2.32 -3.18
CA SER A 396 2.03 -2.06 -1.75
C SER A 396 3.44 -2.34 -1.24
N GLU A 397 3.94 -1.47 -0.38
CA GLU A 397 4.96 -1.83 0.59
C GLU A 397 4.31 -2.68 1.69
N THR A 398 4.70 -3.95 1.79
CA THR A 398 3.96 -4.96 2.55
C THR A 398 4.73 -5.43 3.78
N PHE A 399 4.01 -5.50 4.90
CA PHE A 399 4.43 -6.00 6.22
C PHE A 399 5.41 -5.12 7.01
N THR A 400 5.43 -3.82 6.73
CA THR A 400 6.19 -2.86 7.52
C THR A 400 5.69 -2.86 8.96
N TRP A 401 6.56 -3.18 9.91
CA TRP A 401 6.20 -3.27 11.34
C TRP A 401 5.05 -4.24 11.68
N LEU A 402 4.84 -5.30 10.88
CA LEU A 402 3.76 -6.28 11.12
C LEU A 402 3.86 -6.89 12.52
N THR A 403 5.02 -7.44 12.87
CA THR A 403 5.39 -7.75 14.26
C THR A 403 6.83 -7.30 14.47
N GLU A 404 7.50 -7.77 15.52
CA GLU A 404 8.94 -7.60 15.74
C GLU A 404 9.80 -8.53 14.84
N HIS A 405 11.05 -8.16 14.49
CA HIS A 405 11.83 -8.68 13.33
C HIS A 405 11.85 -10.19 13.13
N PHE A 406 12.00 -10.92 14.23
CA PHE A 406 12.22 -12.36 14.24
C PHE A 406 11.01 -13.13 14.79
N ARG A 407 9.90 -12.43 15.00
CA ARG A 407 8.66 -12.95 15.59
C ARG A 407 7.52 -13.04 14.59
N THR A 408 7.74 -12.63 13.34
CA THR A 408 6.73 -12.69 12.28
C THR A 408 6.65 -14.09 11.66
N SER A 409 5.46 -14.68 11.66
CA SER A 409 5.18 -15.96 11.00
C SER A 409 4.43 -15.77 9.68
N LEU A 410 4.55 -16.73 8.75
CA LEU A 410 3.78 -16.71 7.49
C LEU A 410 2.26 -16.75 7.76
N SER A 411 1.84 -17.40 8.84
CA SER A 411 0.43 -17.47 9.22
C SER A 411 -0.14 -16.09 9.59
N GLN A 412 0.67 -15.19 10.16
CA GLN A 412 0.32 -13.80 10.43
C GLN A 412 0.45 -12.90 9.20
N CYS A 413 1.30 -13.25 8.22
CA CYS A 413 1.39 -12.52 6.95
C CYS A 413 0.13 -12.68 6.09
N LYS A 414 -0.49 -13.87 6.05
CA LYS A 414 -1.62 -14.14 5.15
C LYS A 414 -2.81 -13.19 5.35
N PRO A 415 -3.35 -12.96 6.57
CA PRO A 415 -4.52 -12.11 6.75
C PRO A 415 -4.30 -10.66 6.33
N ASP A 416 -3.13 -10.08 6.63
CA ASP A 416 -2.80 -8.73 6.19
C ASP A 416 -2.55 -8.66 4.67
N MET A 417 -2.03 -9.72 4.04
CA MET A 417 -1.99 -9.81 2.57
C MET A 417 -3.39 -9.89 1.97
N ASP A 418 -4.32 -10.63 2.59
CA ASP A 418 -5.71 -10.70 2.14
C ASP A 418 -6.39 -9.33 2.26
N LEU A 419 -6.09 -8.57 3.33
CA LEU A 419 -6.52 -7.18 3.47
C LEU A 419 -6.00 -6.30 2.33
N MET A 420 -4.73 -6.46 1.93
CA MET A 420 -4.17 -5.77 0.77
C MET A 420 -4.93 -6.11 -0.50
N PHE A 421 -5.18 -7.39 -0.76
CA PHE A 421 -5.90 -7.84 -1.96
C PHE A 421 -7.32 -7.30 -2.02
N VAL A 422 -8.10 -7.36 -0.92
CA VAL A 422 -9.47 -6.80 -0.92
C VAL A 422 -9.49 -5.27 -0.99
N SER A 423 -8.37 -4.60 -0.67
CA SER A 423 -8.24 -3.15 -0.86
C SER A 423 -7.95 -2.75 -2.32
N GLY A 424 -7.61 -3.72 -3.19
CA GLY A 424 -7.31 -3.50 -4.60
C GLY A 424 -5.82 -3.61 -4.96
N VAL A 425 -4.94 -3.97 -4.02
CA VAL A 425 -3.54 -4.29 -4.32
C VAL A 425 -3.47 -5.55 -5.17
N ASN A 426 -2.62 -5.52 -6.19
CA ASN A 426 -2.39 -6.67 -7.06
C ASN A 426 -0.91 -6.80 -7.50
N HIS A 427 0.00 -6.04 -6.90
CA HIS A 427 1.44 -6.07 -7.19
C HIS A 427 2.26 -5.80 -5.90
N ALA A 428 2.26 -6.73 -4.96
CA ALA A 428 2.82 -6.57 -3.61
C ALA A 428 4.35 -6.64 -3.57
N PHE A 429 4.97 -5.79 -2.75
CA PHE A 429 6.41 -5.80 -2.48
C PHE A 429 6.70 -5.86 -0.99
N PHE A 430 7.44 -6.88 -0.57
CA PHE A 430 7.84 -6.98 0.83
C PHE A 430 8.78 -5.85 1.24
N HIS A 431 8.61 -5.39 2.48
CA HIS A 431 9.52 -4.52 3.20
C HIS A 431 10.28 -5.32 4.29
N GLY A 432 11.31 -6.09 3.97
CA GLY A 432 11.87 -6.37 2.64
C GLY A 432 12.85 -7.53 2.72
N THR A 433 13.80 -7.56 1.78
CA THR A 433 14.79 -8.64 1.66
C THR A 433 16.16 -7.98 1.59
N PRO A 434 16.86 -7.73 2.71
CA PRO A 434 18.19 -7.12 2.68
C PRO A 434 19.20 -7.99 1.93
N TYR A 435 20.08 -7.38 1.12
CA TYR A 435 21.23 -8.09 0.56
C TYR A 435 22.11 -8.58 1.69
N SER A 436 22.42 -9.87 1.69
CA SER A 436 23.38 -10.48 2.62
C SER A 436 24.35 -11.36 1.83
N PRO A 437 25.68 -11.18 1.99
CA PRO A 437 26.67 -12.13 1.49
C PRO A 437 26.43 -13.52 2.08
N LYS A 438 26.75 -14.58 1.32
CA LYS A 438 26.58 -15.97 1.73
C LYS A 438 27.46 -16.33 2.94
N GLU A 439 28.64 -15.73 3.00
CA GLU A 439 29.62 -15.89 4.07
C GLU A 439 29.35 -15.03 5.30
N ALA A 440 28.35 -14.14 5.26
CA ALA A 440 27.99 -13.34 6.42
C ALA A 440 27.50 -14.24 7.56
N ALA A 441 28.04 -14.02 8.76
CA ALA A 441 27.59 -14.74 9.95
C ALA A 441 26.10 -14.50 10.18
N TRP A 442 25.35 -15.56 10.49
CA TRP A 442 23.93 -15.47 10.81
C TRP A 442 23.69 -14.45 11.95
N PRO A 443 22.69 -13.56 11.87
CA PRO A 443 21.52 -13.56 10.96
C PRO A 443 21.73 -12.92 9.58
N GLY A 444 22.97 -12.66 9.18
CA GLY A 444 23.29 -11.97 7.94
C GLY A 444 23.08 -10.47 8.08
N TRP A 445 23.07 -9.78 6.94
CA TRP A 445 22.78 -8.35 6.91
C TRP A 445 21.28 -8.10 6.95
N LEU A 446 20.88 -7.05 7.67
CA LEU A 446 19.49 -6.78 7.99
C LEU A 446 19.16 -5.30 7.80
N PHE A 447 17.87 -5.03 7.62
CA PHE A 447 17.31 -3.69 7.67
C PHE A 447 16.60 -3.45 8.99
N TYR A 448 16.58 -2.19 9.43
CA TYR A 448 16.20 -1.86 10.80
C TYR A 448 14.73 -2.04 11.13
N ALA A 449 13.85 -2.13 10.12
CA ALA A 449 12.41 -2.31 10.27
C ALA A 449 12.02 -3.74 9.86
N THR A 450 10.89 -4.22 10.38
CA THR A 450 10.38 -5.57 10.09
C THR A 450 9.67 -5.55 8.74
N ILE A 451 9.52 -6.65 7.99
CA ILE A 451 9.91 -8.07 8.12
C ILE A 451 11.28 -8.36 7.49
N ASN A 452 11.94 -9.48 7.85
CA ASN A 452 13.09 -10.02 7.09
C ASN A 452 12.67 -11.21 6.21
N MET A 453 12.25 -10.94 4.96
CA MET A 453 11.84 -11.98 4.00
C MET A 453 13.06 -12.52 3.22
N SER A 454 13.97 -13.19 3.91
CA SER A 454 15.30 -13.52 3.37
C SER A 454 15.68 -14.99 3.64
N PRO A 455 16.55 -15.61 2.81
CA PRO A 455 17.16 -16.92 3.05
C PRO A 455 17.79 -17.11 4.44
N THR A 456 18.13 -16.03 5.15
CA THR A 456 18.68 -16.11 6.51
C THR A 456 17.62 -16.25 7.61
N ASN A 457 16.34 -16.08 7.27
CA ASN A 457 15.21 -16.27 8.17
C ASN A 457 14.64 -17.69 8.01
N THR A 458 14.28 -18.35 9.11
CA THR A 458 13.80 -19.75 9.06
C THR A 458 12.49 -19.90 8.28
N ILE A 459 11.63 -18.88 8.29
CA ILE A 459 10.39 -18.87 7.50
C ILE A 459 10.63 -19.01 5.98
N TRP A 460 11.85 -18.74 5.50
CA TRP A 460 12.21 -18.88 4.08
C TRP A 460 12.06 -20.30 3.56
N ARG A 461 12.21 -21.32 4.43
CA ARG A 461 12.00 -22.73 4.05
C ARG A 461 10.61 -22.94 3.46
N ASP A 462 9.60 -22.25 3.98
CA ASP A 462 8.20 -22.42 3.60
C ASP A 462 7.61 -21.21 2.87
N ALA A 463 8.37 -20.11 2.76
CA ALA A 463 8.01 -18.93 1.98
C ALA A 463 7.58 -19.21 0.52
N PRO A 464 8.13 -20.22 -0.20
CA PRO A 464 7.67 -20.51 -1.56
C PRO A 464 6.17 -20.85 -1.65
N ALA A 465 5.61 -21.52 -0.64
CA ALA A 465 4.18 -21.83 -0.60
C ALA A 465 3.33 -20.55 -0.44
N PHE A 466 3.83 -19.58 0.34
CA PHE A 466 3.20 -18.27 0.48
C PHE A 466 3.35 -17.43 -0.79
N PHE A 467 4.50 -17.47 -1.46
CA PHE A 467 4.72 -16.73 -2.71
C PHE A 467 3.86 -17.30 -3.84
N GLU A 468 3.64 -18.61 -3.86
CA GLU A 468 2.73 -19.24 -4.81
C GLU A 468 1.27 -18.83 -4.56
N TYR A 469 0.86 -18.72 -3.29
CA TYR A 469 -0.45 -18.15 -2.92
C TYR A 469 -0.62 -16.72 -3.45
N ILE A 470 0.35 -15.83 -3.18
CA ILE A 470 0.34 -14.46 -3.71
C ILE A 470 0.27 -14.49 -5.23
N THR A 471 1.06 -15.35 -5.87
CA THR A 471 1.13 -15.46 -7.32
C THR A 471 -0.22 -15.81 -7.93
N ARG A 472 -0.91 -16.80 -7.36
CA ARG A 472 -2.24 -17.22 -7.78
C ARG A 472 -3.26 -16.09 -7.58
N CYS A 473 -3.27 -15.42 -6.42
CA CYS A 473 -4.17 -14.31 -6.17
C CYS A 473 -3.95 -13.14 -7.14
N GLN A 474 -2.70 -12.67 -7.29
CA GLN A 474 -2.38 -11.54 -8.16
C GLN A 474 -2.65 -11.86 -9.64
N SER A 475 -2.46 -13.10 -10.08
CA SER A 475 -2.77 -13.50 -11.46
C SER A 475 -4.25 -13.26 -11.83
N PHE A 476 -5.15 -13.42 -10.87
CA PHE A 476 -6.57 -13.06 -11.03
C PHE A 476 -6.78 -11.55 -10.86
N LEU A 477 -6.22 -10.95 -9.81
CA LEU A 477 -6.45 -9.53 -9.49
C LEU A 477 -5.85 -8.56 -10.54
N GLN A 478 -4.93 -9.03 -11.39
CA GLN A 478 -4.40 -8.29 -12.55
C GLN A 478 -5.25 -8.51 -13.82
N LEU A 479 -6.14 -9.49 -13.84
CA LEU A 479 -7.04 -9.75 -14.97
C LEU A 479 -8.22 -8.76 -14.95
N GLY A 480 -8.63 -8.31 -16.14
CA GLY A 480 -9.86 -7.53 -16.29
C GLY A 480 -9.77 -6.13 -15.68
N LYS A 481 -10.92 -5.54 -15.36
CA LYS A 481 -11.08 -4.17 -14.87
C LYS A 481 -11.75 -4.16 -13.48
N PRO A 482 -11.49 -3.15 -12.65
CA PRO A 482 -12.23 -2.97 -11.40
C PRO A 482 -13.74 -2.85 -11.67
N ASP A 483 -14.56 -3.41 -10.79
CA ASP A 483 -16.03 -3.35 -10.85
C ASP A 483 -16.65 -2.87 -9.53
N ASN A 484 -16.05 -1.82 -8.97
CA ASN A 484 -16.52 -1.16 -7.75
C ASN A 484 -17.86 -0.47 -8.01
N ASP A 485 -18.67 -0.28 -6.96
CA ASP A 485 -20.05 0.19 -7.11
C ASP A 485 -20.12 1.71 -7.23
N PHE A 486 -19.39 2.41 -6.37
CA PHE A 486 -19.54 3.86 -6.21
C PHE A 486 -18.21 4.63 -6.31
N LEU A 487 -18.30 5.86 -6.81
CA LEU A 487 -17.30 6.88 -6.58
C LEU A 487 -17.64 7.64 -5.29
N VAL A 488 -16.68 7.89 -4.41
CA VAL A 488 -16.85 8.74 -3.23
C VAL A 488 -15.96 9.98 -3.36
N TYR A 489 -16.56 11.17 -3.30
CA TYR A 489 -15.81 12.43 -3.38
C TYR A 489 -14.87 12.57 -2.17
N LEU A 490 -13.57 12.76 -2.43
CA LEU A 490 -12.57 13.05 -1.40
C LEU A 490 -12.62 14.53 -1.02
N PRO A 491 -13.04 14.91 0.20
CA PRO A 491 -13.29 16.30 0.57
C PRO A 491 -12.01 17.01 1.02
N VAL A 492 -11.04 17.16 0.12
CA VAL A 492 -9.71 17.71 0.46
C VAL A 492 -9.77 19.14 1.02
N TYR A 493 -10.73 19.96 0.56
CA TYR A 493 -10.90 21.33 1.04
C TYR A 493 -11.44 21.40 2.47
N ASP A 494 -12.34 20.48 2.86
CA ASP A 494 -12.77 20.34 4.25
C ASP A 494 -11.60 19.90 5.13
N MET A 495 -10.84 18.88 4.68
CA MET A 495 -9.63 18.43 5.38
C MET A 495 -8.65 19.60 5.58
N TRP A 496 -8.43 20.42 4.55
CA TRP A 496 -7.58 21.59 4.69
C TRP A 496 -8.17 22.67 5.61
N ASN A 497 -9.47 22.92 5.52
CA ASN A 497 -10.16 23.88 6.36
C ASN A 497 -10.12 23.50 7.85
N ASP A 498 -10.12 22.21 8.16
CA ASP A 498 -10.20 21.73 9.54
C ASP A 498 -8.80 21.63 10.19
N ILE A 499 -7.75 21.35 9.40
CA ILE A 499 -6.38 21.17 9.92
C ILE A 499 -5.69 22.52 10.21
N PRO A 500 -5.17 22.75 11.44
CA PRO A 500 -4.45 23.96 11.82
C PRO A 500 -3.12 24.17 11.07
N GLY A 501 -2.60 25.40 11.11
CA GLY A 501 -1.31 25.76 10.49
C GLY A 501 -1.36 25.98 8.97
N ARG A 502 -0.27 26.51 8.40
CA ARG A 502 -0.16 26.79 6.95
C ARG A 502 0.11 25.50 6.15
N PHE A 503 1.11 24.73 6.58
CA PHE A 503 1.56 23.51 5.92
C PHE A 503 0.93 22.26 6.54
N VAL A 504 0.56 21.29 5.72
CA VAL A 504 0.12 19.94 6.13
C VAL A 504 0.74 18.94 5.17
N GLY A 505 1.24 17.81 5.69
CA GLY A 505 1.57 16.62 4.91
C GLY A 505 0.67 15.47 5.38
N PHE A 506 0.07 14.74 4.44
CA PHE A 506 -0.87 13.66 4.74
C PHE A 506 -0.14 12.35 5.10
N ASP A 507 0.52 12.37 6.26
CA ASP A 507 1.20 11.23 6.88
C ASP A 507 0.22 10.12 7.29
N ILE A 508 0.62 8.87 7.04
CA ILE A 508 -0.22 7.68 7.26
C ILE A 508 -0.65 7.54 8.72
N HIS A 509 0.21 7.90 9.68
CA HIS A 509 -0.07 7.77 11.11
C HIS A 509 -1.10 8.75 11.67
N LYS A 510 -1.57 9.70 10.85
CA LYS A 510 -2.48 10.77 11.28
C LYS A 510 -3.72 10.90 10.41
N MET A 511 -3.93 9.99 9.45
CA MET A 511 -5.09 10.07 8.57
C MET A 511 -6.42 9.94 9.32
N ASP A 512 -6.43 9.20 10.43
CA ASP A 512 -7.55 9.13 11.37
C ASP A 512 -7.90 10.50 12.01
N GLN A 513 -6.88 11.33 12.24
CA GLN A 513 -7.03 12.71 12.75
C GLN A 513 -7.38 13.70 11.64
N TYR A 514 -6.84 13.50 10.42
CA TYR A 514 -7.00 14.43 9.30
C TYR A 514 -8.29 14.22 8.50
N ALA A 515 -8.82 12.99 8.45
CA ALA A 515 -9.99 12.63 7.67
C ALA A 515 -11.01 11.75 8.42
N PRO A 516 -11.31 11.97 9.72
CA PRO A 516 -12.15 11.05 10.50
C PRO A 516 -13.55 10.85 9.91
N LYS A 517 -14.17 11.92 9.40
CA LYS A 517 -15.50 11.87 8.77
C LYS A 517 -15.50 11.07 7.47
N PHE A 518 -14.44 11.22 6.67
CA PHE A 518 -14.29 10.49 5.42
C PHE A 518 -14.06 9.01 5.70
N ILE A 519 -13.19 8.66 6.66
CA ILE A 519 -12.94 7.28 7.08
C ILE A 519 -14.25 6.61 7.55
N LYS A 520 -15.03 7.30 8.40
CA LYS A 520 -16.34 6.81 8.84
C LYS A 520 -17.30 6.59 7.66
N THR A 521 -17.29 7.49 6.67
CA THR A 521 -18.09 7.35 5.45
C THR A 521 -17.73 6.06 4.71
N ILE A 522 -16.44 5.84 4.46
CA ILE A 522 -15.97 4.63 3.76
C ILE A 522 -16.32 3.37 4.53
N GLN A 523 -16.05 3.34 5.84
CA GLN A 523 -16.38 2.19 6.69
C GLN A 523 -17.89 1.90 6.69
N THR A 524 -18.74 2.93 6.68
CA THR A 524 -20.21 2.78 6.63
C THR A 524 -20.67 2.18 5.30
N ILE A 525 -20.17 2.70 4.18
CA ILE A 525 -20.51 2.19 2.84
C ILE A 525 -20.06 0.72 2.70
N MET A 526 -18.82 0.42 3.08
CA MET A 526 -18.26 -0.93 2.97
C MET A 526 -18.93 -1.92 3.92
N ALA A 527 -19.34 -1.49 5.13
CA ALA A 527 -20.14 -2.32 6.03
C ALA A 527 -21.53 -2.64 5.44
N GLY A 528 -22.08 -1.74 4.61
CA GLY A 528 -23.31 -1.95 3.85
C GLY A 528 -23.20 -2.93 2.68
N GLY A 529 -22.03 -3.51 2.41
CA GLY A 529 -21.83 -4.49 1.35
C GLY A 529 -21.62 -3.91 -0.04
N TYR A 530 -21.08 -2.70 -0.12
CA TYR A 530 -20.71 -2.03 -1.37
C TYR A 530 -19.21 -1.79 -1.43
N ASP A 531 -18.66 -1.74 -2.65
CA ASP A 531 -17.27 -1.34 -2.87
C ASP A 531 -17.17 0.05 -3.52
N VAL A 532 -16.06 0.74 -3.29
CA VAL A 532 -15.89 2.15 -3.66
C VAL A 532 -14.52 2.43 -4.27
N ASP A 533 -14.43 3.49 -5.07
CA ASP A 533 -13.19 4.22 -5.32
C ASP A 533 -13.35 5.69 -4.94
N TYR A 534 -12.26 6.30 -4.48
CA TYR A 534 -12.21 7.73 -4.17
C TYR A 534 -11.97 8.55 -5.43
N ILE A 535 -12.55 9.75 -5.49
CA ILE A 535 -12.38 10.64 -6.64
C ILE A 535 -12.09 12.09 -6.21
N SER A 536 -11.10 12.70 -6.86
CA SER A 536 -10.73 14.11 -6.68
C SER A 536 -11.53 15.04 -7.61
N ASP A 537 -11.47 16.34 -7.34
CA ASP A 537 -12.02 17.38 -8.23
C ASP A 537 -11.50 17.28 -9.67
N SER A 538 -10.22 16.95 -9.85
CA SER A 538 -9.58 16.81 -11.17
C SER A 538 -10.21 15.67 -11.98
N PHE A 539 -10.42 14.51 -11.34
CA PHE A 539 -11.04 13.36 -11.98
C PHE A 539 -12.56 13.53 -12.16
N ILE A 540 -13.26 14.25 -11.27
CA ILE A 540 -14.67 14.60 -11.49
C ILE A 540 -14.82 15.44 -12.77
N LYS A 541 -13.94 16.43 -12.99
CA LYS A 541 -13.98 17.30 -14.18
C LYS A 541 -13.91 16.51 -15.49
N SER A 542 -13.07 15.47 -15.54
CA SER A 542 -12.88 14.60 -16.72
C SER A 542 -13.88 13.45 -16.83
N THR A 543 -14.61 13.13 -15.75
CA THR A 543 -15.64 12.08 -15.75
C THR A 543 -16.78 12.41 -16.71
N SER A 544 -17.33 11.37 -17.34
CA SER A 544 -18.46 11.47 -18.27
C SER A 544 -19.61 10.56 -17.82
N CYS A 545 -20.81 10.79 -18.36
CA CYS A 545 -21.92 9.86 -18.20
C CYS A 545 -22.06 9.01 -19.47
N GLN A 546 -22.04 7.69 -19.32
CA GLN A 546 -22.27 6.73 -20.39
C GLN A 546 -23.29 5.70 -19.90
N ASP A 547 -24.41 5.55 -20.60
CA ASP A 547 -25.46 4.56 -20.30
C ASP A 547 -25.96 4.63 -18.85
N GLY A 548 -26.09 5.85 -18.31
CA GLY A 548 -26.51 6.10 -16.92
C GLY A 548 -25.41 5.89 -15.87
N MET A 549 -24.25 5.35 -16.25
CA MET A 549 -23.09 5.16 -15.39
C MET A 549 -22.09 6.32 -15.49
N LEU A 550 -21.30 6.50 -14.44
CA LEU A 550 -20.17 7.44 -14.41
C LEU A 550 -18.93 6.74 -14.96
N LYS A 551 -18.36 7.26 -16.04
CA LYS A 551 -17.14 6.73 -16.65
C LYS A 551 -15.99 7.70 -16.43
N THR A 552 -14.97 7.26 -15.70
CA THR A 552 -13.76 8.02 -15.42
C THR A 552 -12.85 8.07 -16.66
N SER A 553 -11.83 8.94 -16.64
CA SER A 553 -10.85 9.05 -17.73
C SER A 553 -10.06 7.75 -17.95
N GLY A 554 -9.86 6.96 -16.90
CA GLY A 554 -9.29 5.61 -16.95
C GLY A 554 -10.21 4.55 -17.56
N GLY A 555 -11.49 4.87 -17.79
CA GLY A 555 -12.47 4.00 -18.42
C GLY A 555 -13.19 3.02 -17.49
N ALA A 556 -12.98 3.10 -16.17
CA ALA A 556 -13.80 2.41 -15.18
C ALA A 556 -15.19 3.06 -15.08
N CYS A 557 -16.23 2.24 -14.84
CA CYS A 557 -17.62 2.66 -14.79
C CYS A 557 -18.22 2.43 -13.40
N TYR A 558 -18.98 3.40 -12.90
CA TYR A 558 -19.56 3.39 -11.56
C TYR A 558 -21.04 3.73 -11.59
N LYS A 559 -21.80 3.16 -10.65
CA LYS A 559 -23.26 3.21 -10.64
C LYS A 559 -23.79 4.49 -9.99
N ALA A 560 -23.04 5.09 -9.08
CA ALA A 560 -23.34 6.41 -8.50
C ALA A 560 -22.08 7.13 -8.02
N LEU A 561 -22.18 8.45 -7.85
CA LEU A 561 -21.19 9.29 -7.16
C LEU A 561 -21.79 9.77 -5.85
N ILE A 562 -21.15 9.42 -4.74
CA ILE A 562 -21.52 9.80 -3.38
C ILE A 562 -20.73 11.04 -2.98
N VAL A 563 -21.45 12.11 -2.65
CA VAL A 563 -20.94 13.31 -2.04
C VAL A 563 -21.26 13.23 -0.55
N PRO A 564 -20.26 12.98 0.32
CA PRO A 564 -20.49 13.00 1.76
C PRO A 564 -20.89 14.40 2.23
N ALA A 565 -21.24 14.52 3.52
CA ALA A 565 -21.52 15.79 4.17
C ALA A 565 -20.28 16.70 4.14
N VAL A 566 -20.19 17.56 3.12
CA VAL A 566 -19.05 18.47 2.90
C VAL A 566 -19.48 19.91 3.12
N LYS A 567 -18.58 20.69 3.71
CA LYS A 567 -18.75 22.13 3.85
C LYS A 567 -18.30 22.87 2.61
N LEU A 568 -17.15 22.49 2.04
CA LEU A 568 -16.49 23.23 0.98
C LEU A 568 -16.45 22.43 -0.33
N ILE A 569 -16.94 23.02 -1.41
CA ILE A 569 -16.79 22.46 -2.76
C ILE A 569 -16.46 23.55 -3.78
N PRO A 570 -15.54 23.32 -4.72
CA PRO A 570 -15.35 24.24 -5.84
C PRO A 570 -16.62 24.32 -6.70
N VAL A 571 -16.97 25.53 -7.14
CA VAL A 571 -18.11 25.77 -8.06
C VAL A 571 -18.01 24.88 -9.30
N SER A 572 -16.79 24.73 -9.84
CA SER A 572 -16.55 23.89 -11.03
C SER A 572 -16.88 22.41 -10.79
N THR A 573 -16.63 21.90 -9.59
CA THR A 573 -16.93 20.52 -9.18
C THR A 573 -18.42 20.32 -9.02
N LEU A 574 -19.12 21.18 -8.25
CA LEU A 574 -20.58 21.09 -8.13
C LEU A 574 -21.28 21.22 -9.49
N LYS A 575 -20.85 22.19 -10.31
CA LYS A 575 -21.38 22.36 -11.68
C LYS A 575 -21.23 21.09 -12.51
N LYS A 576 -20.10 20.40 -12.38
CA LYS A 576 -19.85 19.14 -13.08
C LYS A 576 -20.75 18.01 -12.56
N LEU A 577 -20.94 17.90 -11.25
CA LEU A 577 -21.86 16.92 -10.65
C LEU A 577 -23.30 17.12 -11.13
N VAL A 578 -23.78 18.37 -11.13
CA VAL A 578 -25.09 18.76 -11.67
C VAL A 578 -25.20 18.38 -13.15
N ALA A 579 -24.16 18.62 -13.94
CA ALA A 579 -24.13 18.27 -15.36
C ALA A 579 -24.17 16.75 -15.57
N LEU A 580 -23.42 15.98 -14.79
CA LEU A 580 -23.42 14.51 -14.86
C LEU A 580 -24.81 13.94 -14.53
N ALA A 581 -25.46 14.43 -13.46
CA ALA A 581 -26.82 14.04 -13.11
C ALA A 581 -27.78 14.34 -14.28
N ARG A 582 -27.73 15.54 -14.87
CA ARG A 582 -28.56 15.89 -16.05
C ARG A 582 -28.35 14.98 -17.24
N GLN A 583 -27.13 14.48 -17.43
CA GLN A 583 -26.76 13.62 -18.56
C GLN A 583 -27.23 12.17 -18.40
N GLY A 584 -27.54 11.72 -17.19
CA GLY A 584 -27.99 10.35 -16.93
C GLY A 584 -27.47 9.74 -15.63
N ALA A 585 -26.44 10.34 -15.01
CA ALA A 585 -25.80 9.74 -13.84
C ALA A 585 -26.68 9.81 -12.58
N THR A 586 -26.40 8.92 -11.63
CA THR A 586 -26.90 9.02 -10.25
C THR A 586 -25.87 9.76 -9.40
N VAL A 587 -26.29 10.85 -8.75
CA VAL A 587 -25.48 11.57 -7.76
C VAL A 587 -26.22 11.54 -6.42
N VAL A 588 -25.51 11.16 -5.36
CA VAL A 588 -26.06 11.04 -4.00
C VAL A 588 -25.40 12.12 -3.14
N PHE A 589 -26.19 12.98 -2.51
CA PHE A 589 -25.72 13.89 -1.48
C PHE A 589 -26.20 13.39 -0.12
N VAL A 590 -25.30 13.30 0.85
CA VAL A 590 -25.61 12.73 2.16
C VAL A 590 -25.58 13.82 3.23
N GLU A 591 -26.57 13.80 4.12
CA GLU A 591 -26.85 14.74 5.22
C GLU A 591 -27.21 16.18 4.80
N HIS A 592 -26.42 16.83 3.95
CA HIS A 592 -26.70 18.17 3.42
C HIS A 592 -25.97 18.45 2.10
N TYR A 593 -26.35 19.53 1.41
CA TYR A 593 -25.57 20.05 0.28
C TYR A 593 -24.34 20.84 0.77
N PRO A 594 -23.33 21.05 -0.10
CA PRO A 594 -22.19 21.91 0.21
C PRO A 594 -22.61 23.31 0.66
N GLU A 595 -22.00 23.81 1.74
CA GLU A 595 -22.38 25.07 2.39
C GLU A 595 -21.69 26.30 1.77
N ASP A 596 -20.46 26.14 1.27
CA ASP A 596 -19.64 27.26 0.79
C ASP A 596 -18.57 26.79 -0.23
N VAL A 597 -17.84 27.76 -0.80
CA VAL A 597 -16.73 27.53 -1.73
C VAL A 597 -15.37 27.61 -1.01
N PRO A 598 -14.33 26.89 -1.45
CA PRO A 598 -12.97 27.10 -0.97
C PRO A 598 -12.34 28.36 -1.59
N GLY A 599 -11.18 28.75 -1.04
CA GLY A 599 -10.32 29.81 -1.60
C GLY A 599 -10.81 31.24 -1.34
N TYR A 600 -9.92 32.20 -1.62
CA TYR A 600 -10.12 33.64 -1.38
C TYR A 600 -10.53 34.39 -2.65
N ALA A 601 -9.95 34.04 -3.80
CA ALA A 601 -10.16 34.77 -5.04
C ALA A 601 -11.63 34.73 -5.50
N SER A 602 -12.16 35.88 -5.88
CA SER A 602 -13.54 36.03 -6.40
C SER A 602 -14.61 35.41 -5.49
N LEU A 603 -14.40 35.43 -4.17
CA LEU A 603 -15.24 34.74 -3.18
C LEU A 603 -16.74 35.00 -3.37
N GLU A 604 -17.16 36.27 -3.38
CA GLU A 604 -18.58 36.63 -3.49
C GLU A 604 -19.20 36.20 -4.83
N GLN A 605 -18.42 36.26 -5.91
CA GLN A 605 -18.85 35.74 -7.21
C GLN A 605 -19.01 34.22 -7.18
N ASN A 606 -18.05 33.50 -6.59
CA ASN A 606 -18.07 32.05 -6.49
C ASN A 606 -19.22 31.57 -5.58
N ARG A 607 -19.45 32.23 -4.45
CA ARG A 607 -20.63 32.00 -3.59
C ARG A 607 -21.93 32.20 -4.33
N LYS A 608 -22.07 33.33 -5.04
CA LYS A 608 -23.26 33.59 -5.86
C LYS A 608 -23.48 32.47 -6.89
N GLN A 609 -22.42 31.96 -7.52
CA GLN A 609 -22.53 30.84 -8.46
C GLN A 609 -22.87 29.52 -7.77
N LEU A 610 -22.31 29.25 -6.59
CA LEU A 610 -22.62 28.07 -5.78
C LEU A 610 -24.11 28.08 -5.41
N PHE A 611 -24.62 29.15 -4.81
CA PHE A 611 -26.03 29.24 -4.41
C PHE A 611 -26.97 29.17 -5.61
N ALA A 612 -26.62 29.79 -6.74
CA ALA A 612 -27.40 29.64 -7.98
C ALA A 612 -27.42 28.19 -8.52
N LEU A 613 -26.39 27.37 -8.24
CA LEU A 613 -26.41 25.93 -8.55
C LEU A 613 -27.24 25.16 -7.53
N LEU A 614 -27.16 25.49 -6.25
CA LEU A 614 -27.93 24.84 -5.18
C LEU A 614 -29.44 25.08 -5.34
N GLU A 615 -29.86 26.26 -5.81
CA GLU A 615 -31.26 26.55 -6.16
C GLU A 615 -31.82 25.64 -7.27
N GLN A 616 -30.94 25.05 -8.09
CA GLN A 616 -31.36 24.09 -9.12
C GLN A 616 -31.57 22.69 -8.53
N LEU A 617 -31.10 22.40 -7.32
CA LEU A 617 -31.20 21.10 -6.66
C LEU A 617 -32.53 20.95 -5.90
N PRO A 618 -32.97 19.71 -5.60
CA PRO A 618 -34.10 19.49 -4.69
C PRO A 618 -33.92 20.19 -3.34
N GLY A 619 -34.95 20.84 -2.78
CA GLY A 619 -34.80 21.72 -1.60
C GLY A 619 -34.39 21.03 -0.29
N GLU A 620 -33.92 21.77 0.71
CA GLU A 620 -33.30 21.25 1.95
C GLU A 620 -34.18 20.32 2.80
N LYS A 621 -35.51 20.51 2.79
CA LYS A 621 -36.44 19.56 3.46
C LYS A 621 -36.30 18.13 2.94
N SER A 622 -35.66 17.96 1.79
CA SER A 622 -35.41 16.66 1.19
C SER A 622 -34.48 15.78 2.04
N PHE A 623 -33.67 16.33 2.96
CA PHE A 623 -32.79 15.56 3.84
C PHE A 623 -33.48 15.01 5.12
N GLN A 624 -34.74 15.39 5.38
CA GLN A 624 -35.50 14.88 6.55
C GLN A 624 -35.87 13.39 6.44
N GLY A 625 -35.66 12.78 5.28
CA GLY A 625 -35.76 11.35 5.00
C GLY A 625 -35.10 11.08 3.64
N THR A 626 -34.90 9.81 3.25
CA THR A 626 -34.23 9.53 1.97
C THR A 626 -35.18 9.69 0.79
N GLN A 627 -34.81 10.54 -0.17
CA GLN A 627 -35.65 10.88 -1.32
C GLN A 627 -34.85 10.79 -2.63
N THR A 628 -35.55 10.45 -3.71
CA THR A 628 -34.99 10.35 -5.07
C THR A 628 -35.73 11.31 -5.99
N PHE A 629 -34.98 12.13 -6.72
CA PHE A 629 -35.50 13.12 -7.64
C PHE A 629 -34.97 12.87 -9.03
N ASN A 630 -35.87 12.78 -10.02
CA ASN A 630 -35.47 12.79 -11.42
C ASN A 630 -34.79 14.13 -11.74
N PHE A 631 -33.65 14.08 -12.41
CA PHE A 631 -32.85 15.27 -12.69
C PHE A 631 -32.25 15.22 -14.09
N GLY A 632 -32.91 15.87 -15.05
CA GLY A 632 -32.62 15.66 -16.47
C GLY A 632 -32.87 14.21 -16.86
N LYS A 633 -31.85 13.53 -17.41
CA LYS A 633 -31.91 12.10 -17.74
C LYS A 633 -31.51 11.17 -16.58
N GLY A 634 -30.87 11.71 -15.54
CA GLY A 634 -30.41 10.96 -14.38
C GLY A 634 -31.25 11.29 -13.15
N ARG A 635 -30.62 11.17 -11.98
CA ARG A 635 -31.31 11.42 -10.70
C ARG A 635 -30.36 11.91 -9.61
N ILE A 636 -30.95 12.63 -8.66
CA ILE A 636 -30.30 13.05 -7.43
C ILE A 636 -30.98 12.32 -6.28
N ILE A 637 -30.18 11.70 -5.43
CA ILE A 637 -30.63 11.08 -4.18
C ILE A 637 -30.09 11.94 -3.04
N VAL A 638 -30.95 12.17 -2.05
CA VAL A 638 -30.60 12.91 -0.83
C VAL A 638 -31.14 12.16 0.37
N GLY A 639 -30.43 12.23 1.50
CA GLY A 639 -30.83 11.59 2.75
C GLY A 639 -29.71 11.65 3.78
N SER A 640 -30.04 11.36 5.03
CA SER A 640 -29.07 11.34 6.15
C SER A 640 -28.69 9.92 6.58
N ASP A 641 -29.44 8.91 6.14
CA ASP A 641 -29.12 7.50 6.37
C ASP A 641 -28.38 6.95 5.15
N TYR A 642 -27.11 6.60 5.33
CA TYR A 642 -26.29 6.02 4.26
C TYR A 642 -26.89 4.73 3.71
N HIS A 643 -27.42 3.85 4.55
CA HIS A 643 -27.97 2.58 4.09
C HIS A 643 -29.17 2.81 3.15
N GLU A 644 -30.14 3.61 3.60
CA GLU A 644 -31.31 3.91 2.77
C GLU A 644 -30.92 4.70 1.50
N ALA A 645 -30.01 5.67 1.60
CA ALA A 645 -29.54 6.44 0.44
C ALA A 645 -28.87 5.56 -0.61
N LEU A 646 -28.04 4.60 -0.19
CA LEU A 646 -27.39 3.66 -1.10
C LEU A 646 -28.38 2.66 -1.69
N GLU A 647 -29.36 2.15 -0.93
CA GLU A 647 -30.42 1.28 -1.46
C GLU A 647 -31.22 1.96 -2.58
N ARG A 648 -31.48 3.27 -2.47
CA ARG A 648 -32.19 4.04 -3.51
C ARG A 648 -31.41 4.15 -4.82
N THR A 649 -30.10 3.88 -4.82
CA THR A 649 -29.32 3.74 -6.06
C THR A 649 -29.75 2.52 -6.87
N GLY A 650 -30.46 1.55 -6.26
CA GLY A 650 -30.84 0.30 -6.90
C GLY A 650 -29.67 -0.67 -7.11
N VAL A 651 -28.47 -0.32 -6.64
CA VAL A 651 -27.36 -1.27 -6.55
C VAL A 651 -27.65 -2.22 -5.38
N PRO A 652 -27.68 -3.54 -5.60
CA PRO A 652 -27.88 -4.49 -4.51
C PRO A 652 -26.62 -4.59 -3.64
N ALA A 653 -26.81 -4.60 -2.31
CA ALA A 653 -25.74 -4.93 -1.37
C ALA A 653 -25.27 -6.39 -1.54
N GLU A 654 -23.97 -6.63 -1.40
CA GLU A 654 -23.39 -7.99 -1.49
C GLU A 654 -23.61 -8.76 -0.18
N GLU A 655 -24.34 -9.88 -0.27
CA GLU A 655 -24.63 -10.77 0.87
C GLU A 655 -23.35 -11.33 1.51
N LEU A 656 -22.27 -11.46 0.74
CA LEU A 656 -20.93 -11.83 1.23
C LEU A 656 -20.53 -10.99 2.45
N LYS A 657 -20.81 -9.69 2.41
CA LYS A 657 -20.47 -8.77 3.49
C LYS A 657 -21.59 -8.63 4.52
N THR A 658 -22.80 -8.31 4.08
CA THR A 658 -23.90 -7.92 5.00
C THR A 658 -24.42 -9.09 5.83
N ARG A 659 -24.48 -10.28 5.24
CA ARG A 659 -25.00 -11.49 5.91
C ARG A 659 -23.88 -12.35 6.47
N TRP A 660 -22.78 -12.48 5.73
CA TRP A 660 -21.71 -13.41 6.06
C TRP A 660 -20.48 -12.76 6.69
N GLY A 661 -20.32 -11.43 6.62
CA GLY A 661 -19.17 -10.72 7.20
C GLY A 661 -17.86 -10.89 6.45
N ALA A 662 -17.85 -11.59 5.30
CA ALA A 662 -16.67 -11.80 4.49
C ALA A 662 -16.25 -10.50 3.79
N GLN A 663 -14.94 -10.38 3.51
CA GLN A 663 -14.40 -9.31 2.69
C GLN A 663 -14.31 -9.82 1.25
N PHE A 664 -14.48 -8.92 0.28
CA PHE A 664 -14.35 -9.26 -1.12
C PHE A 664 -13.86 -8.07 -1.95
N ILE A 665 -13.33 -8.37 -3.12
CA ILE A 665 -13.17 -7.41 -4.23
C ILE A 665 -13.65 -8.07 -5.51
N ARG A 666 -14.30 -7.30 -6.38
CA ARG A 666 -14.89 -7.77 -7.64
C ARG A 666 -14.22 -7.09 -8.83
N ARG A 667 -13.94 -7.89 -9.86
CA ARG A 667 -13.43 -7.42 -11.14
C ARG A 667 -14.23 -8.03 -12.27
N THR A 668 -14.30 -7.31 -13.39
CA THR A 668 -14.99 -7.74 -14.61
C THR A 668 -13.99 -8.08 -15.70
N HIS A 669 -14.28 -9.12 -16.49
CA HIS A 669 -13.50 -9.54 -17.65
C HIS A 669 -14.43 -9.91 -18.82
N THR A 670 -13.86 -10.30 -19.95
CA THR A 670 -14.62 -10.51 -21.20
C THR A 670 -15.65 -11.64 -21.14
N GLU A 671 -15.52 -12.59 -20.21
CA GLU A 671 -16.41 -13.76 -20.09
C GLU A 671 -17.33 -13.70 -18.87
N GLY A 672 -17.19 -12.69 -17.99
CA GLY A 672 -17.92 -12.58 -16.73
C GLY A 672 -17.18 -11.75 -15.68
N HIS A 673 -17.23 -12.20 -14.43
CA HIS A 673 -16.64 -11.54 -13.27
C HIS A 673 -15.75 -12.51 -12.51
N HIS A 674 -14.83 -11.97 -11.71
CA HIS A 674 -14.22 -12.74 -10.64
C HIS A 674 -14.21 -11.98 -9.33
N TYR A 675 -14.33 -12.74 -8.26
CA TYR A 675 -14.30 -12.30 -6.89
C TYR A 675 -13.08 -12.91 -6.22
N PHE A 676 -12.29 -12.10 -5.52
CA PHE A 676 -11.45 -12.60 -4.44
C PHE A 676 -12.22 -12.40 -3.13
N ILE A 677 -12.38 -13.47 -2.35
CA ILE A 677 -13.15 -13.47 -1.11
C ILE A 677 -12.24 -13.96 0.01
N SER A 678 -12.20 -13.23 1.12
CA SER A 678 -11.44 -13.63 2.31
C SER A 678 -12.28 -13.55 3.58
N ASN A 679 -12.19 -14.59 4.41
CA ASN A 679 -12.91 -14.71 5.66
C ASN A 679 -12.09 -14.20 6.85
N LEU A 680 -11.86 -12.89 6.89
CA LEU A 680 -11.08 -12.17 7.90
C LEU A 680 -11.89 -11.91 9.19
N GLN A 681 -12.33 -12.99 9.83
CA GLN A 681 -13.13 -12.97 11.07
C GLN A 681 -13.07 -14.33 11.78
N ALA A 682 -13.61 -14.40 13.00
CA ALA A 682 -13.69 -15.63 13.78
C ALA A 682 -14.73 -16.65 13.25
N LYS A 683 -15.76 -16.16 12.55
CA LYS A 683 -16.93 -16.94 12.11
C LYS A 683 -16.65 -17.64 10.78
N ASP A 684 -17.10 -18.88 10.63
CA ASP A 684 -17.08 -19.58 9.33
C ASP A 684 -18.20 -19.07 8.41
N VAL A 685 -17.97 -19.12 7.10
CA VAL A 685 -18.98 -18.87 6.07
C VAL A 685 -19.41 -20.21 5.49
N GLU A 686 -20.66 -20.61 5.73
CA GLU A 686 -21.21 -21.85 5.19
C GLU A 686 -22.69 -21.70 4.84
N GLY A 687 -23.00 -21.73 3.55
CA GLY A 687 -24.37 -21.60 3.07
C GLY A 687 -24.49 -21.02 1.66
N TRP A 688 -25.73 -20.79 1.24
CA TRP A 688 -26.04 -20.18 -0.05
C TRP A 688 -25.87 -18.67 0.00
N VAL A 689 -25.06 -18.15 -0.92
CA VAL A 689 -24.74 -16.73 -1.08
C VAL A 689 -25.19 -16.26 -2.45
N THR A 690 -25.99 -15.20 -2.50
CA THR A 690 -26.36 -14.53 -3.76
C THR A 690 -25.18 -13.71 -4.28
N LEU A 691 -24.83 -13.86 -5.56
CA LEU A 691 -23.87 -12.99 -6.23
C LEU A 691 -24.62 -11.93 -7.04
N ASN A 692 -24.17 -10.67 -6.96
CA ASN A 692 -24.80 -9.56 -7.69
C ASN A 692 -24.26 -9.40 -9.12
N VAL A 693 -24.06 -10.53 -9.82
CA VAL A 693 -23.59 -10.59 -11.22
C VAL A 693 -24.51 -11.50 -12.04
N PRO A 694 -24.64 -11.26 -13.36
CA PRO A 694 -25.64 -11.94 -14.18
C PRO A 694 -25.26 -13.37 -14.59
N GLU A 695 -23.98 -13.76 -14.49
CA GLU A 695 -23.53 -15.07 -14.95
C GLU A 695 -24.02 -16.21 -14.04
N LYS A 696 -24.30 -17.37 -14.65
CA LYS A 696 -24.87 -18.55 -13.97
C LYS A 696 -23.87 -19.68 -13.73
N HIS A 697 -22.81 -19.72 -14.53
CA HIS A 697 -21.77 -20.74 -14.43
C HIS A 697 -20.61 -20.19 -13.60
N ILE A 698 -20.23 -20.90 -12.55
CA ILE A 698 -19.25 -20.42 -11.57
C ILE A 698 -18.23 -21.51 -11.30
N MET A 699 -16.95 -21.16 -11.26
CA MET A 699 -15.88 -22.02 -10.77
C MET A 699 -15.27 -21.45 -9.50
N CYS A 700 -14.96 -22.35 -8.57
CA CYS A 700 -14.12 -22.10 -7.41
C CYS A 700 -12.65 -22.34 -7.77
N PHE A 701 -11.76 -21.49 -7.27
CA PHE A 701 -10.31 -21.62 -7.33
C PHE A 701 -9.75 -21.39 -5.94
N ASP A 702 -9.02 -22.39 -5.41
CA ASP A 702 -8.34 -22.29 -4.12
C ASP A 702 -6.88 -21.86 -4.33
N PRO A 703 -6.53 -20.60 -4.00
CA PRO A 703 -5.17 -20.10 -4.16
C PRO A 703 -4.15 -20.76 -3.22
N MET A 704 -4.58 -21.44 -2.13
CA MET A 704 -3.67 -22.18 -1.25
C MET A 704 -3.17 -23.46 -1.91
N THR A 705 -4.08 -24.21 -2.55
CA THR A 705 -3.77 -25.57 -3.04
C THR A 705 -3.67 -25.69 -4.56
N GLY A 706 -4.11 -24.68 -5.32
CA GLY A 706 -4.18 -24.74 -6.78
C GLY A 706 -5.38 -25.55 -7.32
N LYS A 707 -6.25 -26.07 -6.43
CA LYS A 707 -7.45 -26.79 -6.83
C LYS A 707 -8.47 -25.85 -7.47
N ARG A 708 -9.22 -26.37 -8.44
CA ARG A 708 -10.35 -25.69 -9.07
C ARG A 708 -11.50 -26.66 -9.34
N GLY A 709 -12.71 -26.14 -9.46
CA GLY A 709 -13.86 -26.93 -9.86
C GLY A 709 -15.15 -26.11 -9.97
N ILE A 710 -16.15 -26.67 -10.64
CA ILE A 710 -17.48 -26.06 -10.81
C ILE A 710 -18.13 -25.90 -9.43
N ALA A 711 -18.53 -24.68 -9.11
CA ALA A 711 -19.21 -24.40 -7.86
C ALA A 711 -20.65 -24.93 -7.90
N LYS A 712 -21.17 -25.36 -6.75
CA LYS A 712 -22.58 -25.73 -6.64
C LYS A 712 -23.42 -24.46 -6.69
N THR A 713 -24.27 -24.34 -7.71
CA THR A 713 -25.16 -23.19 -7.90
C THR A 713 -26.63 -23.58 -7.85
N ARG A 714 -27.48 -22.59 -7.56
CA ARG A 714 -28.95 -22.66 -7.72
C ARG A 714 -29.49 -21.30 -8.14
N GLU A 715 -30.67 -21.28 -8.73
CA GLU A 715 -31.38 -20.04 -9.06
C GLU A 715 -32.52 -19.81 -8.06
N VAL A 716 -32.56 -18.62 -7.46
CA VAL A 716 -33.62 -18.20 -6.53
C VAL A 716 -34.05 -16.79 -6.93
N GLU A 717 -35.33 -16.59 -7.22
CA GLU A 717 -35.89 -15.29 -7.63
C GLU A 717 -35.14 -14.66 -8.83
N GLY A 718 -34.69 -15.49 -9.77
CA GLY A 718 -33.94 -15.06 -10.95
C GLY A 718 -32.48 -14.66 -10.69
N LYS A 719 -31.98 -14.83 -9.46
CA LYS A 719 -30.57 -14.59 -9.09
C LYS A 719 -29.81 -15.89 -8.88
N THR A 720 -28.54 -15.89 -9.29
CA THR A 720 -27.63 -17.01 -9.05
C THR A 720 -27.15 -16.99 -7.59
N GLN A 721 -27.34 -18.11 -6.89
CA GLN A 721 -26.70 -18.36 -5.60
C GLN A 721 -25.63 -19.43 -5.75
N VAL A 722 -24.50 -19.22 -5.08
CA VAL A 722 -23.41 -20.18 -4.95
C VAL A 722 -23.37 -20.72 -3.52
N TYR A 723 -23.16 -22.02 -3.36
CA TYR A 723 -22.89 -22.58 -2.04
C TYR A 723 -21.43 -22.27 -1.66
N MET A 724 -21.25 -21.54 -0.57
CA MET A 724 -19.94 -21.15 -0.04
C MET A 724 -19.63 -21.98 1.21
N GLN A 725 -18.35 -22.35 1.34
CA GLN A 725 -17.81 -23.03 2.52
C GLN A 725 -16.37 -22.54 2.74
N LEU A 726 -16.18 -21.62 3.68
CA LEU A 726 -14.88 -21.04 4.05
C LEU A 726 -14.74 -21.02 5.57
N LYS A 727 -13.64 -21.59 6.07
CA LYS A 727 -13.27 -21.49 7.49
C LYS A 727 -12.70 -20.10 7.80
N SER A 728 -12.74 -19.74 9.08
CA SER A 728 -12.05 -18.56 9.62
C SER A 728 -10.59 -18.50 9.13
N GLY A 729 -10.21 -17.42 8.43
CA GLY A 729 -8.87 -17.22 7.86
C GLY A 729 -8.65 -17.71 6.42
N GLU A 730 -9.60 -18.46 5.85
CA GLU A 730 -9.52 -18.94 4.47
C GLU A 730 -9.92 -17.87 3.45
N SER A 731 -9.42 -18.04 2.22
CA SER A 731 -9.76 -17.22 1.06
C SER A 731 -9.99 -18.10 -0.16
N ILE A 732 -10.81 -17.61 -1.10
CA ILE A 732 -11.14 -18.32 -2.35
C ILE A 732 -11.36 -17.31 -3.47
N ILE A 733 -11.15 -17.77 -4.70
CA ILE A 733 -11.50 -17.02 -5.89
C ILE A 733 -12.71 -17.69 -6.55
N LEU A 734 -13.73 -16.90 -6.85
CA LEU A 734 -14.85 -17.33 -7.69
C LEU A 734 -14.70 -16.65 -9.05
N GLN A 735 -14.74 -17.42 -10.13
CA GLN A 735 -14.83 -16.87 -11.48
C GLN A 735 -16.15 -17.28 -12.12
N THR A 736 -16.83 -16.33 -12.73
CA THR A 736 -18.12 -16.52 -13.40
C THR A 736 -17.96 -16.51 -14.91
N PHE A 737 -18.84 -17.24 -15.58
CA PHE A 737 -18.78 -17.46 -17.02
C PHE A 737 -20.17 -17.36 -17.65
N THR A 738 -20.22 -16.72 -18.81
CA THR A 738 -21.40 -16.71 -19.70
C THR A 738 -21.60 -18.02 -20.46
N ARG A 739 -20.55 -18.84 -20.56
CA ARG A 739 -20.55 -20.13 -21.26
C ARG A 739 -20.68 -21.31 -20.29
N SER A 740 -21.13 -22.45 -20.81
CA SER A 740 -21.18 -23.71 -20.08
C SER A 740 -19.78 -24.19 -19.68
N LEU A 741 -19.70 -24.85 -18.52
CA LEU A 741 -18.49 -25.46 -17.94
C LEU A 741 -18.48 -26.99 -18.07
N GLN A 742 -19.25 -27.54 -19.02
CA GLN A 742 -19.35 -28.99 -19.22
C GLN A 742 -17.96 -29.62 -19.42
N GLY A 743 -17.64 -30.64 -18.62
CA GLY A 743 -16.37 -31.36 -18.67
C GLY A 743 -15.34 -30.92 -17.63
N GLU A 744 -15.55 -29.81 -16.92
CA GLU A 744 -14.73 -29.43 -15.78
C GLU A 744 -15.08 -30.26 -14.52
N PRO A 745 -14.12 -30.47 -13.60
CA PRO A 745 -14.38 -31.20 -12.36
C PRO A 745 -15.30 -30.42 -11.42
N GLU A 746 -16.16 -31.11 -10.69
CA GLU A 746 -17.01 -30.51 -9.66
C GLU A 746 -16.22 -30.09 -8.42
N TRP A 747 -16.62 -28.98 -7.79
CA TRP A 747 -16.07 -28.55 -6.52
C TRP A 747 -16.53 -29.48 -5.39
N LYS A 748 -15.58 -29.99 -4.61
CA LYS A 748 -15.83 -30.96 -3.54
C LYS A 748 -16.12 -30.26 -2.22
N TYR A 749 -17.40 -30.01 -1.96
CA TYR A 749 -17.89 -29.50 -0.67
C TYR A 749 -17.89 -30.62 0.37
N ARG A 750 -17.37 -30.34 1.56
CA ARG A 750 -17.05 -31.37 2.56
C ARG A 750 -17.91 -31.21 3.80
N LYS A 751 -18.39 -32.32 4.33
CA LYS A 751 -18.97 -32.39 5.68
C LYS A 751 -18.08 -33.24 6.56
N GLU A 752 -17.54 -32.62 7.62
CA GLU A 752 -16.85 -33.35 8.69
C GLU A 752 -17.83 -34.34 9.33
N MET A 753 -17.40 -35.59 9.51
CA MET A 753 -18.19 -36.60 10.22
C MET A 753 -18.16 -36.33 11.74
N ASP A 754 -19.14 -36.87 12.46
CA ASP A 754 -19.33 -36.60 13.90
C ASP A 754 -18.26 -37.24 14.83
N TYR A 755 -17.23 -37.84 14.25
CA TYR A 755 -16.09 -38.42 14.97
C TYR A 755 -14.78 -38.04 14.27
N SER A 756 -13.68 -38.07 15.03
CA SER A 756 -12.33 -37.89 14.51
C SER A 756 -11.37 -38.79 15.27
N LEU A 757 -10.30 -39.24 14.63
CA LEU A 757 -9.23 -39.99 15.29
C LEU A 757 -8.23 -38.99 15.88
N SER A 758 -8.05 -39.04 17.19
CA SER A 758 -6.98 -38.28 17.85
C SER A 758 -5.65 -39.00 17.66
N LEU A 759 -4.64 -38.28 17.19
CA LEU A 759 -3.30 -38.80 16.97
C LEU A 759 -2.43 -38.35 18.15
N ASP A 760 -2.74 -38.81 19.35
CA ASP A 760 -2.13 -38.30 20.59
C ASP A 760 -0.99 -39.18 21.12
N HIS A 761 -0.74 -40.35 20.54
CA HIS A 761 0.24 -41.30 21.09
C HIS A 761 1.18 -41.84 20.01
N GLY A 762 2.36 -42.31 20.44
CA GLY A 762 3.34 -42.98 19.57
C GLY A 762 4.17 -42.05 18.67
N TRP A 763 4.24 -40.75 18.98
CA TRP A 763 5.06 -39.81 18.21
C TRP A 763 6.54 -39.91 18.53
N LYS A 764 7.32 -39.88 17.46
CA LYS A 764 8.77 -39.69 17.46
C LYS A 764 9.10 -38.29 16.98
N LEU A 765 10.18 -37.73 17.51
CA LEU A 765 10.69 -36.42 17.11
C LEU A 765 12.20 -36.51 16.84
N LYS A 766 12.64 -35.96 15.71
CA LYS A 766 14.06 -35.72 15.45
C LYS A 766 14.26 -34.37 14.79
N PHE A 767 15.34 -33.68 15.13
CA PHE A 767 15.67 -32.43 14.47
C PHE A 767 16.39 -32.71 13.14
N VAL A 768 15.80 -32.27 12.02
CA VAL A 768 16.41 -32.43 10.68
C VAL A 768 17.34 -31.26 10.34
N GLU A 769 17.08 -30.10 10.95
CA GLU A 769 17.94 -28.93 10.90
C GLU A 769 17.83 -28.23 12.26
N SER A 770 18.96 -27.92 12.91
CA SER A 770 18.93 -27.43 14.28
C SER A 770 20.15 -26.60 14.63
N TYR A 771 19.91 -25.41 15.17
CA TYR A 771 20.94 -24.51 15.65
C TYR A 771 20.55 -23.94 17.04
N PRO A 772 21.27 -24.28 18.12
CA PRO A 772 22.38 -25.24 18.20
C PRO A 772 21.99 -26.68 17.81
N ALA A 773 22.96 -27.54 17.48
CA ALA A 773 22.66 -28.91 17.10
C ALA A 773 21.95 -29.69 18.22
N ILE A 774 20.93 -30.45 17.85
CA ILE A 774 20.24 -31.42 18.69
C ILE A 774 20.25 -32.72 17.90
N GLU A 775 20.92 -33.74 18.44
CA GLU A 775 21.06 -35.04 17.79
C GLU A 775 20.20 -36.10 18.48
N GLY A 776 19.90 -37.17 17.74
CA GLY A 776 19.09 -38.28 18.23
C GLY A 776 17.61 -38.17 17.89
N GLU A 777 16.87 -39.20 18.30
CA GLU A 777 15.42 -39.31 18.18
C GLU A 777 14.83 -39.35 19.59
N PHE A 778 13.76 -38.59 19.80
CA PHE A 778 13.03 -38.48 21.06
C PHE A 778 11.69 -39.18 20.92
N GLU A 779 11.41 -40.13 21.80
CA GLU A 779 10.06 -40.68 21.99
C GLU A 779 9.29 -39.68 22.86
N ILE A 780 8.36 -38.94 22.26
CA ILE A 780 7.62 -37.87 22.95
C ILE A 780 6.19 -38.29 23.33
N ASP A 781 5.74 -39.44 22.83
CA ASP A 781 4.37 -39.97 22.88
C ASP A 781 3.32 -39.02 22.25
N THR A 782 3.15 -37.82 22.80
CA THR A 782 2.26 -36.75 22.32
C THR A 782 3.05 -35.61 21.64
N PRO A 783 2.50 -34.95 20.62
CA PRO A 783 3.08 -33.71 20.10
C PRO A 783 3.14 -32.63 21.19
N SER A 784 4.31 -32.01 21.34
CA SER A 784 4.56 -30.96 22.33
C SER A 784 5.55 -29.91 21.81
N SER A 785 5.63 -28.78 22.54
CA SER A 785 6.59 -27.72 22.25
C SER A 785 8.02 -28.25 22.34
N TRP A 786 8.88 -27.87 21.40
CA TRP A 786 10.31 -28.18 21.48
C TRP A 786 10.92 -27.68 22.79
N THR A 787 10.41 -26.55 23.29
CA THR A 787 10.92 -25.88 24.49
C THR A 787 10.70 -26.69 25.78
N GLU A 788 9.89 -27.74 25.72
CA GLU A 788 9.56 -28.65 26.82
C GLU A 788 10.37 -29.95 26.77
N ILE A 789 11.05 -30.22 25.66
CA ILE A 789 11.96 -31.37 25.53
C ILE A 789 13.10 -31.21 26.53
N ALA A 790 13.44 -32.31 27.21
CA ALA A 790 14.52 -32.39 28.18
C ALA A 790 15.92 -32.34 27.50
N HIS A 791 16.21 -31.26 26.77
CA HIS A 791 17.48 -31.01 26.12
C HIS A 791 17.91 -29.54 26.29
N PRO A 792 19.16 -29.24 26.69
CA PRO A 792 19.60 -27.87 27.01
C PRO A 792 19.42 -26.86 25.86
N ALA A 793 19.60 -27.31 24.62
CA ALA A 793 19.48 -26.43 23.45
C ALA A 793 18.05 -26.17 22.98
N ALA A 794 17.04 -26.90 23.48
CA ALA A 794 15.70 -26.89 22.90
C ALA A 794 14.98 -25.54 23.07
N LYS A 795 15.21 -24.84 24.19
CA LYS A 795 14.63 -23.51 24.49
C LYS A 795 15.21 -22.37 23.67
N ILE A 796 16.40 -22.54 23.11
CA ILE A 796 17.14 -21.51 22.36
C ILE A 796 17.27 -21.85 20.87
N ASN A 797 16.60 -22.92 20.45
CA ASN A 797 16.77 -23.51 19.15
C ASN A 797 16.07 -22.72 18.05
N ARG A 798 16.67 -22.72 16.86
CA ARG A 798 15.99 -22.47 15.59
C ARG A 798 16.25 -23.63 14.64
N GLY A 799 15.25 -23.98 13.84
CA GLY A 799 15.41 -25.00 12.83
C GLY A 799 14.12 -25.68 12.43
N THR A 800 14.25 -26.94 12.02
CA THR A 800 13.16 -27.80 11.56
C THR A 800 13.23 -29.14 12.27
N ALA A 801 12.11 -29.60 12.83
CA ALA A 801 12.00 -30.91 13.47
C ALA A 801 10.96 -31.78 12.75
N LEU A 802 11.31 -33.04 12.50
CA LEU A 802 10.43 -34.05 11.95
C LEU A 802 9.73 -34.81 13.07
N TYR A 803 8.41 -34.67 13.10
CA TYR A 803 7.50 -35.53 13.86
C TYR A 803 7.12 -36.72 12.99
N SER A 804 7.14 -37.94 13.54
CA SER A 804 6.77 -39.16 12.82
C SER A 804 5.82 -40.02 13.65
N LEU A 805 4.79 -40.55 13.01
CA LEU A 805 3.79 -41.45 13.60
C LEU A 805 3.48 -42.59 12.64
N GLU A 806 3.66 -43.82 13.09
CA GLU A 806 3.07 -44.99 12.44
C GLU A 806 1.70 -45.27 13.05
N LEU A 807 0.67 -45.32 12.22
CA LEU A 807 -0.68 -45.67 12.64
C LEU A 807 -1.23 -46.82 11.81
N ASP A 808 -2.00 -47.69 12.45
CA ASP A 808 -2.76 -48.73 11.77
C ASP A 808 -4.22 -48.26 11.65
N LEU A 809 -4.62 -47.93 10.42
CA LEU A 809 -5.97 -47.44 10.14
C LEU A 809 -6.89 -48.61 9.77
N PRO A 810 -8.02 -48.78 10.48
CA PRO A 810 -9.03 -49.73 10.03
C PRO A 810 -9.62 -49.27 8.70
N GLU A 811 -10.26 -50.19 7.98
CA GLU A 811 -11.04 -49.83 6.81
C GLU A 811 -12.23 -48.97 7.24
N LEU A 812 -12.14 -47.66 6.97
CA LEU A 812 -13.14 -46.68 7.38
C LEU A 812 -13.73 -46.00 6.15
N SER A 813 -15.05 -46.02 6.04
CA SER A 813 -15.78 -45.39 4.94
C SER A 813 -15.79 -43.87 5.08
N ALA A 814 -15.00 -43.18 4.27
CA ALA A 814 -15.00 -41.72 4.08
C ALA A 814 -14.64 -41.37 2.63
N ASP A 815 -15.12 -40.23 2.13
CA ASP A 815 -14.80 -39.78 0.77
C ASP A 815 -13.42 -39.10 0.69
N ASP A 816 -12.97 -38.52 1.81
CA ASP A 816 -11.65 -37.92 1.98
C ASP A 816 -11.33 -37.84 3.49
N TRP A 817 -10.10 -37.41 3.80
CA TRP A 817 -9.63 -37.22 5.16
C TRP A 817 -8.89 -35.89 5.30
N ILE A 818 -9.13 -35.19 6.41
CA ILE A 818 -8.41 -33.98 6.80
C ILE A 818 -7.45 -34.32 7.93
N LEU A 819 -6.17 -34.00 7.74
CA LEU A 819 -5.21 -33.90 8.83
C LEU A 819 -5.28 -32.47 9.40
N ASP A 820 -5.80 -32.32 10.61
CA ASP A 820 -5.81 -31.08 11.38
C ASP A 820 -4.62 -31.09 12.35
N LEU A 821 -3.62 -30.25 12.10
CA LEU A 821 -2.40 -30.17 12.90
C LEU A 821 -2.59 -29.37 14.20
N GLY A 822 -3.73 -28.71 14.38
CA GLY A 822 -3.97 -27.92 15.58
C GLY A 822 -3.11 -26.66 15.64
N ASP A 823 -2.21 -26.59 16.63
CA ASP A 823 -1.33 -25.44 16.89
C ASP A 823 0.10 -25.71 16.38
N VAL A 824 0.45 -25.09 15.25
CA VAL A 824 1.74 -25.22 14.58
C VAL A 824 2.58 -23.97 14.82
N ARG A 825 3.83 -24.13 15.26
CA ARG A 825 4.78 -23.05 15.55
C ARG A 825 6.05 -23.22 14.70
N GLU A 826 6.05 -22.76 13.46
CA GLU A 826 5.04 -21.89 12.80
C GLU A 826 4.57 -22.35 11.41
N SER A 827 5.25 -23.29 10.76
CA SER A 827 4.82 -23.89 9.49
C SER A 827 5.20 -25.37 9.45
N ALA A 828 4.45 -26.16 8.68
CA ALA A 828 4.63 -27.61 8.61
C ALA A 828 4.58 -28.15 7.17
N ARG A 829 5.58 -28.92 6.77
CA ARG A 829 5.54 -29.74 5.56
C ARG A 829 5.11 -31.15 5.92
N VAL A 830 4.11 -31.68 5.24
CA VAL A 830 3.52 -32.98 5.57
C VAL A 830 3.80 -33.99 4.46
N ARG A 831 4.24 -35.19 4.87
CA ARG A 831 4.35 -36.37 4.01
C ARG A 831 3.52 -37.51 4.60
N ILE A 832 2.84 -38.25 3.74
CA ILE A 832 2.04 -39.43 4.10
C ILE A 832 2.54 -40.58 3.24
N ASN A 833 2.99 -41.67 3.88
CA ASN A 833 3.54 -42.84 3.19
C ASN A 833 4.67 -42.47 2.19
N GLY A 834 5.50 -41.47 2.54
CA GLY A 834 6.59 -40.95 1.71
C GLY A 834 6.17 -39.98 0.60
N GLN A 835 4.86 -39.70 0.41
CA GLN A 835 4.35 -38.77 -0.59
C GLN A 835 4.03 -37.40 0.02
N GLU A 836 4.36 -36.31 -0.69
CA GLU A 836 4.06 -34.94 -0.24
C GLU A 836 2.56 -34.66 -0.20
N ALA A 837 2.05 -34.22 0.95
CA ALA A 837 0.66 -33.82 1.14
C ALA A 837 0.44 -32.31 0.99
N GLY A 838 1.47 -31.51 1.26
CA GLY A 838 1.44 -30.05 1.16
C GLY A 838 2.16 -29.36 2.31
N VAL A 839 2.05 -28.03 2.33
CA VAL A 839 2.64 -27.16 3.35
C VAL A 839 1.52 -26.42 4.08
N ALA A 840 1.38 -26.67 5.38
CA ALA A 840 0.47 -25.95 6.26
C ALA A 840 1.21 -24.76 6.89
N TRP A 841 1.02 -23.56 6.33
CA TRP A 841 1.71 -22.33 6.73
C TRP A 841 0.76 -21.20 7.16
N SER A 842 -0.55 -21.42 7.11
CA SER A 842 -1.57 -20.47 7.57
C SER A 842 -2.68 -21.15 8.35
N ALA A 843 -3.38 -20.39 9.18
CA ALA A 843 -4.58 -20.88 9.88
C ALA A 843 -5.77 -21.01 8.90
N PRO A 844 -6.59 -22.07 9.01
CA PRO A 844 -6.38 -23.25 9.84
C PRO A 844 -5.30 -24.19 9.25
N PHE A 845 -4.44 -24.76 10.09
CA PHE A 845 -3.35 -25.68 9.68
C PHE A 845 -3.88 -27.08 9.33
N ARG A 846 -4.58 -27.17 8.19
CA ARG A 846 -5.30 -28.37 7.75
C ARG A 846 -4.89 -28.76 6.34
N LEU A 847 -4.75 -30.07 6.10
CA LEU A 847 -4.45 -30.62 4.78
C LEU A 847 -5.38 -31.78 4.44
N SER A 848 -5.78 -31.87 3.18
CA SER A 848 -6.53 -32.99 2.63
C SER A 848 -5.58 -34.11 2.27
N ILE A 849 -5.72 -35.29 2.90
CA ILE A 849 -4.77 -36.39 2.75
C ILE A 849 -5.40 -37.74 2.40
N GLY A 850 -6.72 -37.81 2.17
CA GLY A 850 -7.42 -39.08 1.99
C GLY A 850 -6.88 -39.94 0.85
N GLN A 851 -6.44 -39.33 -0.26
CA GLN A 851 -5.83 -40.04 -1.39
C GLN A 851 -4.45 -40.64 -1.09
N LEU A 852 -3.81 -40.24 0.00
CA LEU A 852 -2.48 -40.70 0.40
C LEU A 852 -2.54 -41.77 1.49
N LEU A 853 -3.70 -41.96 2.10
CA LEU A 853 -3.95 -42.97 3.12
C LEU A 853 -4.32 -44.31 2.48
N LYS A 854 -4.02 -45.39 3.18
CA LYS A 854 -4.40 -46.77 2.81
C LYS A 854 -4.94 -47.54 4.02
N PRO A 855 -5.78 -48.56 3.84
CA PRO A 855 -6.10 -49.49 4.93
C PRO A 855 -4.84 -50.13 5.51
N GLY A 856 -4.79 -50.33 6.82
CA GLY A 856 -3.64 -50.86 7.52
C GLY A 856 -2.62 -49.79 7.92
N LYS A 857 -1.33 -50.16 7.90
CA LYS A 857 -0.22 -49.28 8.33
C LYS A 857 -0.04 -48.06 7.42
N ASN A 858 0.00 -46.88 8.03
CA ASN A 858 0.37 -45.61 7.42
C ASN A 858 1.48 -44.93 8.22
N LEU A 859 2.34 -44.21 7.53
CA LEU A 859 3.35 -43.33 8.13
C LEU A 859 2.96 -41.87 7.88
N ILE A 860 2.82 -41.10 8.96
CA ILE A 860 2.63 -39.65 8.92
C ILE A 860 3.94 -38.99 9.34
N GLU A 861 4.44 -38.10 8.51
CA GLU A 861 5.66 -37.31 8.72
C GLU A 861 5.30 -35.83 8.64
N VAL A 862 5.62 -35.06 9.70
CA VAL A 862 5.36 -33.62 9.78
C VAL A 862 6.65 -32.89 10.14
N GLU A 863 7.25 -32.19 9.16
CA GLU A 863 8.42 -31.34 9.38
C GLU A 863 7.96 -29.94 9.77
N VAL A 864 8.16 -29.55 11.03
CA VAL A 864 7.76 -28.23 11.55
C VAL A 864 8.97 -27.31 11.63
N THR A 865 8.83 -26.08 11.14
CA THR A 865 9.87 -25.03 11.17
C THR A 865 9.47 -23.92 12.14
N ASN A 866 10.33 -23.54 13.09
CA ASN A 866 10.04 -22.47 14.05
C ASN A 866 10.58 -21.09 13.63
N LEU A 867 10.40 -20.08 14.47
CA LEU A 867 10.97 -18.75 14.29
C LEU A 867 12.38 -18.62 14.90
N PRO A 868 13.21 -17.69 14.38
CA PRO A 868 14.55 -17.50 14.91
C PRO A 868 14.61 -16.72 16.24
N ALA A 869 13.48 -16.21 16.74
CA ALA A 869 13.40 -15.35 17.92
C ALA A 869 14.09 -15.93 19.17
N ASN A 870 13.94 -17.24 19.44
CA ASN A 870 14.57 -17.89 20.59
C ASN A 870 16.10 -17.85 20.51
N SER A 871 16.67 -18.13 19.33
CA SER A 871 18.12 -18.03 19.11
C SER A 871 18.63 -16.59 19.15
N ILE A 872 17.88 -15.63 18.59
CA ILE A 872 18.27 -14.21 18.63
C ILE A 872 18.30 -13.68 20.06
N ALA A 873 17.27 -13.97 20.86
CA ALA A 873 17.22 -13.57 22.25
C ALA A 873 18.42 -14.15 23.03
N GLU A 874 18.75 -15.41 22.79
CA GLU A 874 19.91 -16.04 23.41
C GLU A 874 21.24 -15.41 22.98
N MET A 875 21.41 -15.10 21.69
CA MET A 875 22.60 -14.39 21.22
C MET A 875 22.78 -13.04 21.92
N ASP A 876 21.69 -12.33 22.17
CA ASP A 876 21.73 -11.07 22.91
C ASP A 876 22.04 -11.25 24.39
N ARG A 877 21.51 -12.30 25.06
CA ARG A 877 21.88 -12.62 26.44
C ARG A 877 23.37 -12.96 26.57
N GLN A 878 23.95 -13.57 25.54
CA GLN A 878 25.39 -13.87 25.44
C GLN A 878 26.25 -12.67 25.02
N GLY A 879 25.65 -11.52 24.71
CA GLY A 879 26.37 -10.32 24.27
C GLY A 879 26.99 -10.43 22.86
N LYS A 880 26.53 -11.37 22.02
CA LYS A 880 27.04 -11.55 20.65
C LYS A 880 26.76 -10.32 19.80
N GLN A 881 27.81 -9.81 19.15
CA GLN A 881 27.72 -8.61 18.31
C GLN A 881 27.27 -8.96 16.90
N TRP A 882 25.94 -8.95 16.67
CA TRP A 882 25.36 -9.15 15.34
C TRP A 882 24.68 -7.90 14.76
N ARG A 883 24.46 -6.86 15.57
CA ARG A 883 23.90 -5.56 15.14
C ARG A 883 25.00 -4.66 14.57
N ILE A 884 25.36 -4.88 13.32
CA ILE A 884 26.55 -4.31 12.69
C ILE A 884 26.25 -3.23 11.64
N PHE A 885 25.16 -2.45 11.73
CA PHE A 885 24.82 -1.48 10.66
C PHE A 885 25.08 -0.01 11.07
N GLU A 886 25.54 0.82 10.12
CA GLU A 886 26.20 2.12 10.39
C GLU A 886 25.27 3.28 10.83
N ASP A 887 23.96 3.21 10.58
CA ASP A 887 23.01 4.29 10.93
C ASP A 887 22.08 3.88 12.10
N ILE A 888 20.78 3.70 11.86
CA ILE A 888 19.79 3.28 12.86
C ILE A 888 20.06 1.86 13.42
N ASN A 889 21.01 1.14 12.82
CA ASN A 889 21.42 -0.21 13.18
C ASN A 889 20.22 -1.18 13.11
N MET A 890 19.60 -1.47 14.26
CA MET A 890 18.36 -2.23 14.38
C MET A 890 17.43 -1.48 15.34
N ALA A 891 16.17 -1.32 14.95
CA ALA A 891 15.15 -0.72 15.78
C ALA A 891 14.16 -1.78 16.27
N LYS A 892 13.78 -1.71 17.54
CA LYS A 892 12.62 -2.44 18.06
C LYS A 892 11.33 -1.77 17.53
N LEU A 893 10.18 -2.39 17.78
CA LEU A 893 8.89 -1.71 17.64
C LEU A 893 8.94 -0.32 18.33
N ASN A 894 8.31 0.69 17.69
CA ASN A 894 8.36 2.10 18.10
C ASN A 894 9.70 2.82 17.93
N TYR A 895 10.59 2.32 17.07
CA TYR A 895 11.88 2.95 16.76
C TYR A 895 12.82 3.06 17.98
N GLU A 896 12.60 2.22 19.00
CA GLU A 896 13.44 2.20 20.18
C GLU A 896 14.74 1.42 19.94
N LYS A 897 15.86 1.95 20.45
CA LYS A 897 17.12 1.22 20.49
C LYS A 897 17.06 0.17 21.60
N GLY A 898 17.60 -1.03 21.37
CA GLY A 898 17.71 -2.04 22.41
C GLY A 898 18.15 -3.41 21.92
N THR A 899 18.25 -4.35 22.87
CA THR A 899 18.47 -5.77 22.59
C THR A 899 17.16 -6.56 22.79
N TYR A 900 17.15 -7.79 22.29
CA TYR A 900 16.05 -8.75 22.37
C TYR A 900 16.29 -9.81 23.46
N GLY A 901 17.35 -9.67 24.27
CA GLY A 901 17.69 -10.65 25.32
C GLY A 901 16.64 -10.79 26.43
N HIS A 902 15.74 -9.82 26.54
CA HIS A 902 14.61 -9.81 27.48
C HIS A 902 13.41 -10.64 26.99
N TRP A 903 13.38 -11.11 25.74
CA TRP A 903 12.25 -11.91 25.26
C TRP A 903 12.17 -13.23 26.01
N GLU A 904 10.95 -13.58 26.42
CA GLU A 904 10.65 -14.92 26.90
C GLU A 904 10.79 -15.95 25.78
N THR A 905 11.01 -17.21 26.16
CA THR A 905 11.08 -18.32 25.21
C THR A 905 9.73 -18.50 24.55
N LEU A 906 9.70 -18.47 23.23
CA LEU A 906 8.49 -18.72 22.45
C LEU A 906 8.28 -20.22 22.21
N PRO A 907 7.02 -20.70 22.25
CA PRO A 907 6.70 -22.06 21.82
C PRO A 907 7.21 -22.35 20.41
N SER A 908 7.55 -23.60 20.14
CA SER A 908 8.09 -24.06 18.84
C SER A 908 7.63 -25.48 18.56
N GLY A 909 7.37 -25.84 17.30
CA GLY A 909 6.94 -27.20 16.96
C GLY A 909 5.43 -27.41 16.87
N LEU A 910 5.00 -28.64 17.09
CA LEU A 910 3.61 -29.07 17.03
C LEU A 910 3.03 -29.11 18.45
N ASN A 911 2.23 -28.10 18.79
CA ASN A 911 1.82 -27.78 20.16
C ASN A 911 0.35 -28.14 20.45
N GLY A 912 -0.37 -28.63 19.45
CA GLY A 912 -1.79 -28.96 19.56
C GLY A 912 -2.08 -30.45 19.36
N ILE A 913 -3.33 -30.80 19.63
CA ILE A 913 -3.89 -32.13 19.35
C ILE A 913 -4.01 -32.29 17.84
N VAL A 914 -3.28 -33.26 17.29
CA VAL A 914 -3.35 -33.62 15.87
C VAL A 914 -4.53 -34.56 15.68
N ARG A 915 -5.37 -34.28 14.67
CA ARG A 915 -6.57 -35.09 14.40
C ARG A 915 -6.63 -35.51 12.95
N LEU A 916 -7.13 -36.73 12.75
CA LEU A 916 -7.52 -37.23 11.45
C LEU A 916 -9.05 -37.27 11.38
N ILE A 917 -9.62 -36.40 10.54
CA ILE A 917 -11.05 -36.13 10.47
C ILE A 917 -11.59 -36.72 9.15
N PRO A 918 -12.47 -37.74 9.20
CA PRO A 918 -13.11 -38.25 8.00
C PRO A 918 -14.16 -37.25 7.51
N VAL A 919 -14.25 -37.11 6.19
CA VAL A 919 -15.25 -36.23 5.56
C VAL A 919 -16.04 -36.97 4.49
N LYS A 920 -17.29 -36.54 4.30
CA LYS A 920 -18.13 -36.92 3.16
C LYS A 920 -18.33 -35.74 2.22
N TYR A 921 -18.53 -36.00 0.94
CA TYR A 921 -18.92 -34.96 0.00
C TYR A 921 -20.43 -34.70 0.09
N LEU A 922 -20.83 -33.42 0.06
CA LEU A 922 -22.21 -32.99 0.28
C LEU A 922 -23.15 -33.22 -0.93
N PHE A 923 -22.61 -33.22 -2.15
CA PHE A 923 -23.37 -33.23 -3.41
C PHE A 923 -22.89 -34.31 -4.38
#